data_AF-A0A4S4N1Z2-F1
#
_entry.id   AF-A0A4S4N1Z2-F1
#
_cell.length_a   1.000
_cell.length_b   1.000
_cell.length_c   1.000
_cell.angle_alpha   90.00
_cell.angle_beta   90.00
_cell.angle_gamma   90.00
#
_symmetry.space_group_name_H-M   'P 1'
#
loop_
_entity.id
_entity.type
_entity.pdbx_description
1 polymer ?
#
loop_
_entity_poly.entity_id
_entity_poly.type
_entity_poly.pdbx_seq_one_letter_code
_entity_poly.pdbx_strand_id
1 'polypeptide(L)'
;MSSITQLLLSSFKGPPPLPHASKEETYSSRIQDFRDQIKSGLPFALDFSALTGIVDALRHNNAIDDRKMLLEHVLVFLSRLPEGPFQTKLQNAVVELLYNDLPHPPATYIGDKYAWRCADGSNNNLSDPDMGKAGMPYARSVQQVNPLPKNQLPDAGLVFDTLLKREKFVKHPAGLSSMMFAFAALVIHTVFRTSHEDVNINETSSYVDLAPLYGHNQEAQDKVRMRNGRGYLHPDAFAEDRLLLLPPAVCVILVLFNRNHNYIARKLLEINERGTYVDPDTLTSDNPNRGAILLAQEEDLFQTTRLINCTWFASAVFSDYFSAILGLEIRQEDHTLFERGRGNVCSVEFNCLYRWHATTSVEDEQWVHQVFSKIFPGKQPEDLSIQDFKAKAKELHSTDPDVKHWTFGDMQRQSDGTFKDAELAAVLHNATDHAAGAFKARGTPHIMRLHEIMGIEQNRRWGVCSLNDFRKFLGLKAYSTFIEWNSNPEVAAAAEKLYGDINFLELYVGLQAEEAKPVVDGAGLCPSYTISRAILSDAIALTRGDRFYTADYTPFNMTSWGFQDCQRDPSAPGYGSTLGRLFLRTLPTQFNYDSVYTWFPLMTPQAMKPILRKLGDSHLYDFNKPTPTEDVPSIGNYRGAVEVLRSPEKFGTPQHVRSGAIVSGPGFFIASDDGARGEREQRTMLRALVGAPDGAQRILEYFYKTTRSMMMKESWTAVASNTRNVDIARDVLKYVPIHWACETVGIPLKAADAPSDAPGFTPREMWEILSDVYSYLFLDVAQSKLLNLQEKSKAHVDKLLHYIKDSSGVGLNLSVSGILSAVSNIFKTPTNHDELVARFASLGYDSDSVANSMLAILVGSTVELSQALTHLVDFFLDENKPTDVQVLCTKTSFGSKDESQLQGLVMEALRLDPAFRGVYRDSYGEQRVGNLIIKGNSRIFVDIAKANLDPEGFPDPQNVNPGRASRDMYLSGDGCEK
;
A
#
# COMPACT_ATOMS: atom_id res chain seq x y z
N MET A 1 -13.95 -33.13 3.34
CA MET A 1 -13.59 -31.81 3.93
C MET A 1 -13.87 -30.69 2.91
N SER A 2 -15.09 -30.61 2.36
CA SER A 2 -15.39 -29.78 1.17
C SER A 2 -16.30 -28.58 1.43
N SER A 3 -16.69 -28.28 2.68
CA SER A 3 -17.62 -27.17 3.00
C SER A 3 -16.94 -25.91 3.56
N ILE A 4 -15.72 -26.00 4.10
CA ILE A 4 -15.00 -24.84 4.67
C ILE A 4 -14.15 -24.12 3.61
N THR A 5 -13.60 -24.85 2.63
CA THR A 5 -12.87 -24.27 1.50
C THR A 5 -13.76 -23.41 0.59
N GLN A 6 -15.05 -23.73 0.49
CA GLN A 6 -16.04 -22.91 -0.23
C GLN A 6 -16.42 -21.63 0.53
N LEU A 7 -16.38 -21.62 1.87
CA LEU A 7 -16.63 -20.43 2.69
C LEU A 7 -15.46 -19.44 2.63
N LEU A 8 -14.22 -19.96 2.58
CA LEU A 8 -13.00 -19.17 2.44
C LEU A 8 -12.90 -18.49 1.07
N LEU A 9 -13.37 -19.12 -0.02
CA LEU A 9 -13.34 -18.55 -1.37
C LEU A 9 -14.48 -17.54 -1.65
N SER A 10 -15.58 -17.58 -0.88
CA SER A 10 -16.68 -16.61 -1.05
C SER A 10 -16.41 -15.24 -0.42
N SER A 11 -15.41 -15.11 0.44
CA SER A 11 -15.02 -13.85 1.10
C SER A 11 -14.09 -12.97 0.26
N PHE A 12 -13.71 -13.41 -0.95
CA PHE A 12 -12.74 -12.72 -1.83
C PHE A 12 -13.32 -12.16 -3.13
N LYS A 13 -14.66 -12.06 -3.28
CA LYS A 13 -15.27 -11.27 -4.37
C LYS A 13 -15.60 -9.88 -3.86
N GLY A 14 -15.22 -8.84 -4.62
CA GLY A 14 -15.81 -7.50 -4.45
C GLY A 14 -17.34 -7.58 -4.41
N PRO A 15 -18.04 -6.61 -3.81
CA PRO A 15 -19.41 -6.80 -3.36
C PRO A 15 -20.31 -7.28 -4.52
N PRO A 16 -20.94 -8.46 -4.43
CA PRO A 16 -22.20 -8.65 -5.13
C PRO A 16 -23.27 -7.80 -4.43
N PRO A 17 -24.35 -7.39 -5.13
CA PRO A 17 -25.47 -6.72 -4.48
C PRO A 17 -25.97 -7.57 -3.30
N LEU A 18 -26.13 -6.89 -2.17
CA LEU A 18 -26.51 -7.36 -0.84
C LEU A 18 -27.28 -8.70 -0.81
N PRO A 19 -26.76 -9.74 -0.16
CA PRO A 19 -27.57 -10.80 0.41
C PRO A 19 -28.06 -10.38 1.80
N HIS A 20 -29.38 -10.30 1.95
CA HIS A 20 -30.08 -10.17 3.22
C HIS A 20 -29.79 -11.37 4.14
N ALA A 21 -29.24 -11.13 5.33
CA ALA A 21 -29.43 -11.93 6.56
C ALA A 21 -28.80 -11.19 7.76
N SER A 22 -29.60 -10.54 8.61
CA SER A 22 -30.23 -11.06 9.84
C SER A 22 -29.47 -10.63 11.12
N LYS A 23 -29.66 -9.37 11.51
CA LYS A 23 -29.57 -8.90 12.90
C LYS A 23 -30.87 -8.15 13.19
N GLU A 24 -31.92 -8.91 13.48
CA GLU A 24 -33.27 -8.40 13.71
C GLU A 24 -33.60 -8.19 15.19
N GLU A 25 -32.71 -8.46 16.15
CA GLU A 25 -33.19 -8.69 17.54
C GLU A 25 -32.99 -7.56 18.56
N THR A 26 -32.15 -6.55 18.34
CA THR A 26 -31.96 -5.47 19.36
C THR A 26 -32.58 -4.13 18.99
N TYR A 27 -32.61 -3.77 17.71
CA TYR A 27 -33.32 -2.57 17.23
C TYR A 27 -34.74 -2.89 16.77
N SER A 28 -34.96 -4.04 16.11
CA SER A 28 -36.30 -4.42 15.67
C SER A 28 -37.20 -4.74 16.86
N SER A 29 -36.72 -5.34 17.96
CA SER A 29 -37.56 -5.58 19.15
C SER A 29 -38.11 -4.29 19.79
N ARG A 30 -37.32 -3.21 19.82
CA ARG A 30 -37.76 -1.89 20.31
C ARG A 30 -38.72 -1.19 19.33
N ILE A 31 -38.52 -1.39 18.03
CA ILE A 31 -39.42 -0.92 16.98
C ILE A 31 -40.71 -1.77 16.94
N GLN A 32 -40.65 -3.07 17.28
CA GLN A 32 -41.78 -3.99 17.37
C GLN A 32 -42.64 -3.65 18.59
N ASP A 33 -42.02 -3.38 19.75
CA ASP A 33 -42.71 -2.90 20.96
C ASP A 33 -43.40 -1.55 20.71
N PHE A 34 -42.73 -0.66 19.96
CA PHE A 34 -43.33 0.61 19.51
C PHE A 34 -44.49 0.36 18.53
N ARG A 35 -44.35 -0.61 17.61
CA ARG A 35 -45.36 -1.00 16.61
C ARG A 35 -46.59 -1.67 17.23
N ASP A 36 -46.41 -2.49 18.26
CA ASP A 36 -47.50 -3.18 18.95
C ASP A 36 -48.24 -2.23 19.91
N GLN A 37 -47.56 -1.23 20.47
CA GLN A 37 -48.21 -0.10 21.15
C GLN A 37 -48.95 0.83 20.19
N ILE A 38 -48.42 1.09 18.99
CA ILE A 38 -49.12 1.85 17.92
C ILE A 38 -50.39 1.13 17.45
N LYS A 39 -50.37 -0.20 17.35
CA LYS A 39 -51.55 -1.01 16.99
C LYS A 39 -52.64 -1.04 18.07
N SER A 40 -52.32 -0.68 19.31
CA SER A 40 -53.27 -0.62 20.42
C SER A 40 -54.14 0.66 20.45
N GLY A 41 -53.98 1.56 19.47
CA GLY A 41 -54.89 2.67 19.19
C GLY A 41 -54.22 4.03 19.32
N LEU A 42 -53.79 4.60 18.18
CA LEU A 42 -53.42 6.03 18.09
C LEU A 42 -54.66 6.88 17.75
N PRO A 43 -54.78 8.12 18.26
CA PRO A 43 -55.96 8.96 18.01
C PRO A 43 -55.96 9.70 16.66
N PHE A 44 -54.95 9.53 15.79
CA PHE A 44 -54.84 10.32 14.56
C PHE A 44 -54.23 9.53 13.38
N ALA A 45 -54.75 9.79 12.18
CA ALA A 45 -54.29 9.20 10.92
C ALA A 45 -52.84 9.63 10.62
N LEU A 46 -51.93 8.66 10.53
CA LEU A 46 -50.59 8.87 9.97
C LEU A 46 -50.74 9.16 8.47
N ASP A 47 -50.21 10.29 8.02
CA ASP A 47 -50.17 10.68 6.60
C ASP A 47 -49.34 9.68 5.78
N PHE A 48 -49.72 9.45 4.53
CA PHE A 48 -49.08 8.50 3.61
C PHE A 48 -47.60 8.85 3.38
N SER A 49 -47.28 10.15 3.43
CA SER A 49 -45.92 10.72 3.37
C SER A 49 -45.03 10.22 4.52
N ALA A 50 -45.51 10.26 5.77
CA ALA A 50 -44.79 9.76 6.95
C ALA A 50 -44.50 8.26 6.87
N LEU A 51 -45.41 7.50 6.27
CA LEU A 51 -45.26 6.06 6.06
C LEU A 51 -44.10 5.73 5.10
N THR A 52 -43.90 6.56 4.06
CA THR A 52 -42.78 6.38 3.12
C THR A 52 -41.42 6.66 3.77
N GLY A 53 -41.32 7.67 4.64
CA GLY A 53 -40.11 7.95 5.41
C GLY A 53 -39.76 6.81 6.38
N ILE A 54 -40.77 6.24 7.07
CA ILE A 54 -40.56 5.11 7.99
C ILE A 54 -40.09 3.85 7.24
N VAL A 55 -40.70 3.55 6.09
CA VAL A 55 -40.30 2.42 5.24
C VAL A 55 -38.87 2.60 4.72
N ASP A 56 -38.49 3.84 4.40
CA ASP A 56 -37.13 4.16 3.96
C ASP A 56 -36.10 3.96 5.06
N ALA A 57 -36.32 4.52 6.24
CA ALA A 57 -35.41 4.34 7.38
C ALA A 57 -35.20 2.86 7.71
N LEU A 58 -36.27 2.05 7.69
CA LEU A 58 -36.17 0.59 7.91
C LEU A 58 -35.38 -0.15 6.83
N ARG A 59 -35.39 0.33 5.58
CA ARG A 59 -34.66 -0.28 4.47
C ARG A 59 -33.22 0.22 4.36
N HIS A 60 -32.97 1.45 4.80
CA HIS A 60 -31.74 2.19 4.61
C HIS A 60 -31.24 2.78 5.94
N ASN A 61 -31.06 1.93 6.95
CA ASN A 61 -30.69 2.35 8.32
C ASN A 61 -29.43 3.25 8.40
N ASN A 62 -28.54 3.26 7.39
CA ASN A 62 -27.33 4.09 7.33
C ASN A 62 -27.34 5.15 6.22
N ALA A 63 -28.48 5.33 5.52
CA ALA A 63 -28.62 6.22 4.37
C ALA A 63 -30.09 6.67 4.23
N ILE A 64 -30.63 7.24 5.31
CA ILE A 64 -32.02 7.72 5.34
C ILE A 64 -32.18 8.83 4.30
N ASP A 65 -33.19 8.71 3.45
CA ASP A 65 -33.55 9.72 2.45
C ASP A 65 -34.26 10.91 3.12
N ASP A 66 -33.50 11.96 3.39
CA ASP A 66 -33.97 13.21 4.02
C ASP A 66 -35.09 13.89 3.23
N ARG A 67 -35.18 13.65 1.91
CA ARG A 67 -36.27 14.17 1.06
C ARG A 67 -37.64 13.61 1.41
N LYS A 68 -37.70 12.51 2.18
CA LYS A 68 -38.96 11.95 2.70
C LYS A 68 -39.42 12.59 4.01
N MET A 69 -38.69 13.58 4.52
CA MET A 69 -39.05 14.41 5.68
C MET A 69 -39.38 13.61 6.95
N LEU A 70 -38.70 12.48 7.15
CA LEU A 70 -39.00 11.58 8.27
C LEU A 70 -38.83 12.28 9.63
N LEU A 71 -37.75 13.05 9.79
CA LEU A 71 -37.46 13.78 11.02
C LEU A 71 -38.57 14.78 11.32
N GLU A 72 -38.99 15.56 10.33
CA GLU A 72 -40.06 16.55 10.44
C GLU A 72 -41.40 15.89 10.79
N HIS A 73 -41.73 14.76 10.17
CA HIS A 73 -42.93 13.99 10.51
C HIS A 73 -42.90 13.51 11.98
N VAL A 74 -41.76 13.01 12.46
CA VAL A 74 -41.58 12.58 13.85
C VAL A 74 -41.70 13.76 14.82
N LEU A 75 -41.11 14.92 14.51
CA LEU A 75 -41.20 16.13 15.33
C LEU A 75 -42.64 16.69 15.37
N VAL A 76 -43.33 16.73 14.24
CA VAL A 76 -44.75 17.13 14.18
C VAL A 76 -45.62 16.19 15.00
N PHE A 77 -45.39 14.87 14.89
CA PHE A 77 -46.08 13.87 15.70
C PHE A 77 -45.83 14.09 17.20
N LEU A 78 -44.57 14.28 17.60
CA LEU A 78 -44.18 14.52 18.99
C LEU A 78 -44.85 15.77 19.58
N SER A 79 -44.96 16.85 18.79
CA SER A 79 -45.59 18.11 19.20
C SER A 79 -47.11 18.02 19.42
N ARG A 80 -47.76 17.00 18.83
CA ARG A 80 -49.22 16.78 18.91
C ARG A 80 -49.62 15.75 19.97
N LEU A 81 -48.67 15.10 20.62
CA LEU A 81 -48.95 14.13 21.69
C LEU A 81 -49.35 14.85 22.99
N PRO A 82 -50.35 14.35 23.74
CA PRO A 82 -50.67 14.87 25.07
C PRO A 82 -49.57 14.51 26.08
N GLU A 83 -49.41 15.37 27.10
CA GLU A 83 -48.44 15.16 28.18
C GLU A 83 -48.64 13.81 28.87
N GLY A 84 -47.57 13.00 28.92
CA GLY A 84 -47.59 11.70 29.59
C GLY A 84 -46.32 10.86 29.38
N PRO A 85 -46.21 9.70 30.05
CA PRO A 85 -44.99 8.88 30.07
C PRO A 85 -44.49 8.43 28.69
N PHE A 86 -45.41 8.18 27.76
CA PHE A 86 -45.07 7.77 26.39
C PHE A 86 -44.44 8.93 25.59
N GLN A 87 -45.00 10.14 25.68
CA GLN A 87 -44.45 11.33 25.04
C GLN A 87 -43.04 11.61 25.58
N THR A 88 -42.85 11.57 26.91
CA THR A 88 -41.54 11.77 27.54
C THR A 88 -40.52 10.73 27.06
N LYS A 89 -40.90 9.45 26.97
CA LYS A 89 -39.99 8.39 26.49
C LYS A 89 -39.59 8.60 25.03
N LEU A 90 -40.54 8.94 24.16
CA LEU A 90 -40.27 9.18 22.74
C LEU A 90 -39.44 10.47 22.55
N GLN A 91 -39.74 11.52 23.30
CA GLN A 91 -38.97 12.76 23.31
C GLN A 91 -37.52 12.51 23.74
N ASN A 92 -37.31 11.77 24.82
CA ASN A 92 -35.96 11.43 25.29
C ASN A 92 -35.20 10.61 24.24
N ALA A 93 -35.86 9.67 23.55
CA ALA A 93 -35.23 8.90 22.49
C ALA A 93 -34.84 9.75 21.26
N VAL A 94 -35.69 10.70 20.86
CA VAL A 94 -35.37 11.65 19.77
C VAL A 94 -34.25 12.60 20.18
N VAL A 95 -34.27 13.11 21.40
CA VAL A 95 -33.20 13.96 21.95
C VAL A 95 -31.88 13.18 22.04
N GLU A 96 -31.91 11.94 22.52
CA GLU A 96 -30.73 11.07 22.59
C GLU A 96 -30.16 10.77 21.20
N LEU A 97 -31.02 10.50 20.21
CA LEU A 97 -30.61 10.31 18.82
C LEU A 97 -29.90 11.58 18.28
N LEU A 98 -30.56 12.74 18.37
CA LEU A 98 -30.00 14.02 17.89
C LEU A 98 -28.76 14.46 18.67
N TYR A 99 -28.68 14.14 19.96
CA TYR A 99 -27.50 14.40 20.79
C TYR A 99 -26.31 13.55 20.34
N ASN A 100 -26.56 12.29 19.96
CA ASN A 100 -25.54 11.34 19.51
C ASN A 100 -25.16 11.51 18.01
N ASP A 101 -25.91 12.31 17.23
CA ASP A 101 -25.53 12.67 15.84
C ASP A 101 -24.22 13.48 15.80
N LEU A 102 -23.91 14.21 16.87
CA LEU A 102 -22.67 14.95 17.02
C LEU A 102 -21.77 14.28 18.06
N PRO A 103 -20.45 14.15 17.80
CA PRO A 103 -19.52 13.62 18.79
C PRO A 103 -19.33 14.61 19.94
N HIS A 104 -19.46 14.10 21.18
CA HIS A 104 -19.22 14.85 22.40
C HIS A 104 -18.24 14.07 23.30
N PRO A 105 -16.99 14.51 23.48
CA PRO A 105 -16.32 15.66 22.85
C PRO A 105 -16.04 15.47 21.35
N PRO A 106 -15.70 16.54 20.60
CA PRO A 106 -15.37 16.44 19.18
C PRO A 106 -14.19 15.50 18.93
N ALA A 107 -14.21 14.81 17.79
CA ALA A 107 -13.20 13.81 17.43
C ALA A 107 -11.84 14.43 17.01
N THR A 108 -11.84 15.68 16.53
CA THR A 108 -10.64 16.39 16.08
C THR A 108 -10.81 17.91 16.26
N TYR A 109 -9.69 18.64 16.34
CA TYR A 109 -9.63 20.11 16.32
C TYR A 109 -8.80 20.57 15.12
N ILE A 110 -9.08 21.77 14.61
CA ILE A 110 -8.36 22.35 13.46
C ILE A 110 -7.09 23.08 13.95
N GLY A 111 -6.02 22.96 13.17
CA GLY A 111 -4.75 23.67 13.33
C GLY A 111 -3.55 22.76 13.50
N ASP A 112 -2.35 23.26 13.18
CA ASP A 112 -1.08 22.53 13.14
C ASP A 112 -0.81 21.68 14.39
N LYS A 113 -1.17 22.20 15.57
CA LYS A 113 -1.03 21.51 16.85
C LYS A 113 -1.73 20.14 16.88
N TYR A 114 -2.84 20.00 16.16
CA TYR A 114 -3.70 18.80 16.18
C TYR A 114 -3.65 18.00 14.88
N ALA A 115 -3.11 18.59 13.80
CA ALA A 115 -2.95 17.96 12.49
C ALA A 115 -1.97 16.79 12.51
N TRP A 116 -0.95 16.83 13.37
CA TRP A 116 0.13 15.84 13.42
C TRP A 116 0.38 15.26 14.81
N ARG A 117 1.12 14.15 14.83
CA ARG A 117 1.59 13.52 16.07
C ARG A 117 2.62 14.41 16.77
N CYS A 118 2.42 14.74 18.05
CA CYS A 118 3.46 15.35 18.86
C CYS A 118 4.69 14.42 18.98
N ALA A 119 5.87 14.99 19.24
CA ALA A 119 7.11 14.23 19.31
C ALA A 119 7.14 13.20 20.46
N ASP A 120 6.45 13.51 21.55
CA ASP A 120 6.28 12.67 22.74
C ASP A 120 4.97 11.86 22.75
N GLY A 121 4.18 11.93 21.69
CA GLY A 121 2.87 11.27 21.60
C GLY A 121 1.73 11.95 22.38
N SER A 122 1.96 13.13 22.99
CA SER A 122 0.89 13.91 23.63
C SER A 122 -0.18 14.37 22.62
N ASN A 123 -1.34 14.78 23.14
CA ASN A 123 -2.52 15.23 22.36
C ASN A 123 -3.06 14.19 21.37
N ASN A 124 -2.74 12.91 21.52
CA ASN A 124 -3.42 11.85 20.76
C ASN A 124 -4.88 11.75 21.23
N ASN A 125 -5.09 11.58 22.54
CA ASN A 125 -6.39 11.80 23.17
C ASN A 125 -6.56 13.30 23.47
N LEU A 126 -7.60 13.91 22.90
CA LEU A 126 -7.87 15.34 23.04
C LEU A 126 -8.50 15.73 24.38
N SER A 127 -9.11 14.77 25.08
CA SER A 127 -9.72 14.98 26.40
C SER A 127 -8.71 14.79 27.54
N ASP A 128 -7.69 13.97 27.30
CA ASP A 128 -6.57 13.73 28.21
C ASP A 128 -5.26 13.78 27.42
N PRO A 129 -4.68 14.99 27.23
CA PRO A 129 -3.50 15.18 26.38
C PRO A 129 -2.25 14.41 26.78
N ASP A 130 -2.12 14.00 28.05
CA ASP A 130 -0.97 13.23 28.54
C ASP A 130 -1.18 11.71 28.45
N MET A 131 -2.38 11.25 28.06
CA MET A 131 -2.66 9.83 27.89
C MET A 131 -1.75 9.22 26.82
N GLY A 132 -0.96 8.22 27.23
CA GLY A 132 -0.03 7.50 26.34
C GLY A 132 1.21 8.29 25.94
N LYS A 133 1.43 9.47 26.51
CA LYS A 133 2.62 10.29 26.28
C LYS A 133 3.88 9.63 26.84
N ALA A 134 5.00 9.83 26.16
CA ALA A 134 6.32 9.47 26.62
C ALA A 134 6.68 10.12 27.98
N GLY A 135 7.44 9.41 28.81
CA GLY A 135 7.85 9.87 30.13
C GLY A 135 6.79 9.71 31.23
N MET A 136 5.69 9.02 30.94
CA MET A 136 4.61 8.76 31.90
C MET A 136 4.74 7.37 32.55
N PRO A 137 4.17 7.15 33.75
CA PRO A 137 4.17 5.83 34.38
C PRO A 137 3.43 4.76 33.55
N TYR A 138 3.89 3.51 33.65
CA TYR A 138 3.14 2.36 33.14
C TYR A 138 1.79 2.24 33.84
N ALA A 139 0.76 1.83 33.07
CA ALA A 139 -0.53 1.47 33.64
C ALA A 139 -0.48 0.10 34.34
N ARG A 140 -1.54 -0.21 35.09
CA ARG A 140 -1.81 -1.54 35.63
C ARG A 140 -3.20 -1.96 35.20
N SER A 141 -3.30 -3.04 34.45
CA SER A 141 -4.59 -3.56 34.00
C SER A 141 -5.22 -4.50 35.02
N VAL A 142 -4.41 -5.18 35.85
CA VAL A 142 -4.89 -6.23 36.76
C VAL A 142 -4.40 -5.98 38.19
N GLN A 143 -5.35 -5.92 39.12
CA GLN A 143 -5.03 -5.85 40.54
C GLN A 143 -4.64 -7.23 41.06
N GLN A 144 -3.56 -7.28 41.84
CA GLN A 144 -3.12 -8.50 42.49
C GLN A 144 -4.12 -8.89 43.59
N VAL A 145 -4.72 -10.08 43.49
CA VAL A 145 -5.62 -10.61 44.54
C VAL A 145 -5.04 -11.84 45.24
N ASN A 146 -4.14 -12.59 44.59
CA ASN A 146 -3.39 -13.66 45.26
C ASN A 146 -2.11 -13.10 45.92
N PRO A 147 -1.83 -13.41 47.19
CA PRO A 147 -0.63 -12.92 47.87
C PRO A 147 0.63 -13.58 47.29
N LEU A 148 1.55 -12.77 46.77
CA LEU A 148 2.88 -13.20 46.30
C LEU A 148 3.98 -12.54 47.15
N PRO A 149 4.13 -12.89 48.44
CA PRO A 149 5.10 -12.23 49.29
C PRO A 149 6.53 -12.62 48.85
N LYS A 150 7.42 -11.62 48.75
CA LYS A 150 8.77 -11.81 48.17
C LYS A 150 9.59 -12.92 48.85
N ASN A 151 9.41 -13.12 50.16
CA ASN A 151 10.11 -14.15 50.92
C ASN A 151 9.62 -15.59 50.65
N GLN A 152 8.51 -15.76 49.93
CA GLN A 152 8.00 -17.07 49.49
C GLN A 152 8.24 -17.31 47.99
N LEU A 153 8.73 -16.31 47.25
CA LEU A 153 9.05 -16.48 45.84
C LEU A 153 10.44 -17.15 45.69
N PRO A 154 10.59 -18.08 44.73
CA PRO A 154 11.87 -18.72 44.45
C PRO A 154 12.90 -17.71 43.91
N ASP A 155 14.19 -18.03 44.07
CA ASP A 155 15.27 -17.27 43.44
C ASP A 155 15.08 -17.21 41.91
N ALA A 156 15.20 -16.01 41.34
CA ALA A 156 14.94 -15.81 39.91
C ALA A 156 15.93 -16.55 39.01
N GLY A 157 17.18 -16.71 39.44
CA GLY A 157 18.19 -17.49 38.72
C GLY A 157 17.84 -18.98 38.71
N LEU A 158 17.45 -19.51 39.87
CA LEU A 158 16.96 -20.89 39.98
C LEU A 158 15.72 -21.14 39.10
N VAL A 159 14.77 -20.20 39.07
CA VAL A 159 13.60 -20.27 38.18
C VAL A 159 14.02 -20.37 36.72
N PHE A 160 14.94 -19.49 36.27
CA PHE A 160 15.43 -19.52 34.91
C PHE A 160 16.09 -20.87 34.59
N ASP A 161 17.04 -21.30 35.42
CA ASP A 161 17.81 -22.53 35.20
C ASP A 161 16.94 -23.80 35.20
N THR A 162 15.78 -23.76 35.87
CA THR A 162 14.87 -24.90 36.02
C THR A 162 13.73 -24.91 34.99
N LEU A 163 13.13 -23.75 34.70
CA LEU A 163 11.89 -23.65 33.92
C LEU A 163 12.07 -22.98 32.54
N LEU A 164 13.07 -22.13 32.35
CA LEU A 164 13.18 -21.27 31.15
C LEU A 164 14.36 -21.62 30.24
N LYS A 165 15.50 -22.03 30.82
CA LYS A 165 16.74 -22.33 30.09
C LYS A 165 16.53 -23.38 29.00
N ARG A 166 16.96 -23.06 27.77
CA ARG A 166 16.87 -23.91 26.58
C ARG A 166 17.68 -25.19 26.76
N GLU A 167 17.01 -26.33 26.66
CA GLU A 167 17.66 -27.65 26.60
C GLU A 167 18.21 -27.94 25.19
N LYS A 168 17.39 -27.65 24.18
CA LYS A 168 17.70 -27.79 22.76
C LYS A 168 16.86 -26.84 21.93
N PHE A 169 17.38 -26.43 20.78
CA PHE A 169 16.61 -25.66 19.82
C PHE A 169 15.48 -26.50 19.21
N VAL A 170 14.29 -25.92 19.13
CA VAL A 170 13.12 -26.50 18.46
C VAL A 170 12.60 -25.44 17.50
N LYS A 171 12.55 -25.77 16.21
CA LYS A 171 12.01 -24.87 15.18
C LYS A 171 10.56 -24.51 15.48
N HIS A 172 10.18 -23.28 15.16
CA HIS A 172 8.81 -22.81 15.28
C HIS A 172 7.87 -23.75 14.49
N PRO A 173 6.79 -24.26 15.11
CA PRO A 173 6.02 -25.35 14.51
C PRO A 173 5.23 -24.91 13.26
N ALA A 174 4.85 -23.63 13.17
CA ALA A 174 4.25 -23.05 11.95
C ALA A 174 5.27 -22.62 10.87
N GLY A 175 6.57 -22.73 11.15
CA GLY A 175 7.62 -22.36 10.19
C GLY A 175 7.89 -20.85 10.04
N LEU A 176 7.60 -20.06 11.09
CA LEU A 176 7.95 -18.64 11.16
C LEU A 176 9.48 -18.46 11.09
N SER A 177 9.91 -17.43 10.38
CA SER A 177 11.32 -17.08 10.21
C SER A 177 11.82 -16.18 11.36
N SER A 178 13.13 -15.99 11.49
CA SER A 178 13.66 -15.05 12.48
C SER A 178 13.28 -13.60 12.16
N MET A 179 13.04 -13.28 10.88
CA MET A 179 12.48 -12.00 10.43
C MET A 179 11.18 -11.64 11.17
N MET A 180 10.30 -12.61 11.43
CA MET A 180 9.07 -12.41 12.21
C MET A 180 9.36 -11.76 13.57
N PHE A 181 10.38 -12.27 14.26
CA PHE A 181 10.73 -11.81 15.60
C PHE A 181 11.63 -10.58 15.58
N ALA A 182 12.38 -10.35 14.49
CA ALA A 182 13.03 -9.06 14.25
C ALA A 182 11.99 -7.93 14.06
N PHE A 183 10.93 -8.17 13.28
CA PHE A 183 9.83 -7.23 13.14
C PHE A 183 9.05 -7.07 14.45
N ALA A 184 8.79 -8.17 15.19
CA ALA A 184 8.19 -8.11 16.52
C ALA A 184 8.97 -7.21 17.48
N ALA A 185 10.31 -7.33 17.51
CA ALA A 185 11.16 -6.48 18.33
C ALA A 185 10.98 -4.99 17.99
N LEU A 186 10.86 -4.64 16.70
CA LEU A 186 10.60 -3.26 16.30
C LEU A 186 9.23 -2.74 16.77
N VAL A 187 8.18 -3.56 16.71
CA VAL A 187 6.84 -3.24 17.24
C VAL A 187 6.91 -2.99 18.75
N ILE A 188 7.57 -3.88 19.49
CA ILE A 188 7.71 -3.80 20.95
C ILE A 188 8.48 -2.54 21.34
N HIS A 189 9.61 -2.27 20.69
CA HIS A 189 10.43 -1.10 20.98
C HIS A 189 9.75 0.23 20.61
N THR A 190 8.66 0.19 19.82
CA THR A 190 7.85 1.38 19.56
C THR A 190 7.05 1.81 20.77
N VAL A 191 6.50 0.86 21.52
CA VAL A 191 5.57 1.13 22.62
C VAL A 191 6.18 0.91 24.01
N PHE A 192 7.38 0.31 24.10
CA PHE A 192 8.09 0.05 25.37
C PHE A 192 9.53 0.58 25.41
N ARG A 193 9.78 1.49 26.36
CA ARG A 193 11.12 1.95 26.76
C ARG A 193 11.14 2.21 28.26
N THR A 194 11.30 1.16 29.06
CA THR A 194 11.39 1.30 30.53
C THR A 194 12.63 2.10 30.91
N SER A 195 12.46 3.14 31.73
CA SER A 195 13.59 3.95 32.21
C SER A 195 14.52 3.14 33.12
N HIS A 196 15.82 3.40 32.98
CA HIS A 196 16.85 2.82 33.84
C HIS A 196 17.01 3.57 35.17
N GLU A 197 16.49 4.80 35.26
CA GLU A 197 16.49 5.63 36.48
C GLU A 197 15.27 5.33 37.34
N ASP A 198 14.07 5.48 36.78
CA ASP A 198 12.81 5.07 37.41
C ASP A 198 12.09 4.05 36.55
N VAL A 199 12.24 2.78 36.93
CA VAL A 199 11.63 1.64 36.24
C VAL A 199 10.10 1.68 36.19
N ASN A 200 9.42 2.60 36.86
CA ASN A 200 7.98 2.77 36.70
C ASN A 200 7.59 3.59 35.46
N ILE A 201 8.55 4.28 34.83
CA ILE A 201 8.32 5.18 33.70
C ILE A 201 8.54 4.47 32.37
N ASN A 202 7.63 4.72 31.42
CA ASN A 202 7.81 4.43 30.00
C ASN A 202 8.33 5.69 29.30
N GLU A 203 9.58 5.69 28.84
CA GLU A 203 10.22 6.81 28.16
C GLU A 203 9.75 6.99 26.71
N THR A 204 9.03 6.02 26.13
CA THR A 204 8.41 6.14 24.81
C THR A 204 6.90 6.29 24.92
N SER A 205 6.26 6.74 23.83
CA SER A 205 4.81 6.84 23.76
C SER A 205 4.18 5.44 23.78
N SER A 206 2.92 5.34 24.21
CA SER A 206 2.14 4.09 24.19
C SER A 206 1.42 3.85 22.86
N TYR A 207 1.89 4.50 21.77
CA TYR A 207 1.28 4.48 20.45
C TYR A 207 2.19 3.78 19.44
N VAL A 208 1.59 3.19 18.39
CA VAL A 208 2.33 2.57 17.29
C VAL A 208 2.79 3.66 16.32
N ASP A 209 3.69 4.54 16.76
CA ASP A 209 4.07 5.78 16.06
C ASP A 209 5.48 5.74 15.44
N LEU A 210 6.08 4.55 15.37
CA LEU A 210 7.44 4.33 14.87
C LEU A 210 8.49 5.20 15.60
N ALA A 211 8.30 5.44 16.90
CA ALA A 211 9.27 6.09 17.78
C ALA A 211 10.72 5.59 17.64
N PRO A 212 11.04 4.33 17.30
CA PRO A 212 12.42 3.92 17.12
C PRO A 212 13.13 4.66 15.98
N LEU A 213 12.39 5.05 14.95
CA LEU A 213 12.91 5.86 13.84
C LEU A 213 13.03 7.33 14.24
N TYR A 214 11.93 7.89 14.75
CA TYR A 214 11.78 9.34 14.91
C TYR A 214 12.25 9.86 16.28
N GLY A 215 12.26 9.01 17.31
CA GLY A 215 12.46 9.41 18.69
C GLY A 215 11.14 9.67 19.42
N HIS A 216 11.24 9.79 20.74
CA HIS A 216 10.13 9.91 21.69
C HIS A 216 10.04 11.31 22.35
N ASN A 217 10.79 12.28 21.82
CA ASN A 217 10.72 13.68 22.22
C ASN A 217 11.29 14.57 21.10
N GLN A 218 11.15 15.90 21.23
CA GLN A 218 11.59 16.84 20.19
C GLN A 218 13.10 16.81 19.95
N GLU A 219 13.91 16.68 21.00
CA GLU A 219 15.37 16.65 20.88
C GLU A 219 15.84 15.42 20.06
N ALA A 220 15.24 14.26 20.32
CA ALA A 220 15.52 13.04 19.57
C ALA A 220 15.08 13.15 18.10
N GLN A 221 13.93 13.78 17.82
CA GLN A 221 13.50 14.08 16.46
C GLN A 221 14.47 14.99 15.73
N ASP A 222 14.94 16.04 16.39
CA ASP A 222 15.86 17.00 15.78
C ASP A 222 17.21 16.36 15.42
N LYS A 223 17.66 15.36 16.18
CA LYS A 223 18.91 14.61 15.89
C LYS A 223 18.85 13.80 14.59
N VAL A 224 17.68 13.33 14.18
CA VAL A 224 17.52 12.51 12.97
C VAL A 224 17.14 13.31 11.73
N ARG A 225 16.76 14.59 11.87
CA ARG A 225 16.27 15.46 10.78
C ARG A 225 17.41 16.23 10.10
N MET A 226 17.34 16.34 8.77
CA MET A 226 18.30 17.13 7.99
C MET A 226 18.10 18.64 8.07
N ARG A 227 16.87 19.13 8.30
CA ARG A 227 16.54 20.56 8.40
C ARG A 227 16.94 21.36 7.14
N ASN A 228 16.68 20.81 5.94
CA ASN A 228 17.13 21.37 4.65
C ASN A 228 16.00 21.93 3.76
N GLY A 229 14.80 22.12 4.30
CA GLY A 229 13.61 22.59 3.60
C GLY A 229 12.81 21.50 2.88
N ARG A 230 13.21 20.22 3.00
CA ARG A 230 12.62 19.09 2.27
C ARG A 230 11.96 18.07 3.18
N GLY A 231 12.07 18.24 4.51
CA GLY A 231 11.50 17.35 5.50
C GLY A 231 12.21 15.99 5.58
N TYR A 232 13.47 15.89 5.15
CA TYR A 232 14.21 14.62 5.12
C TYR A 232 14.81 14.22 6.48
N LEU A 233 14.93 12.92 6.69
CA LEU A 233 15.80 12.31 7.70
C LEU A 233 17.23 12.14 7.15
N HIS A 234 18.20 12.14 8.05
CA HIS A 234 19.57 11.73 7.72
C HIS A 234 19.56 10.30 7.15
N PRO A 235 20.31 10.03 6.05
CA PRO A 235 20.30 8.72 5.41
C PRO A 235 20.62 7.58 6.37
N ASP A 236 19.75 6.59 6.40
CA ASP A 236 19.89 5.36 7.18
C ASP A 236 20.17 5.60 8.69
N ALA A 237 19.70 6.72 9.23
CA ALA A 237 19.77 7.06 10.66
C ALA A 237 18.44 6.80 11.36
N PHE A 238 18.50 6.56 12.67
CA PHE A 238 17.32 6.37 13.52
C PHE A 238 17.65 6.78 14.96
N ALA A 239 16.61 6.93 15.80
CA ALA A 239 16.74 7.53 17.13
C ALA A 239 16.97 6.51 18.25
N GLU A 240 16.63 5.24 18.06
CA GLU A 240 16.66 4.22 19.12
C GLU A 240 18.00 3.46 19.15
N ASP A 241 18.81 3.78 20.15
CA ASP A 241 20.14 3.22 20.43
C ASP A 241 20.12 1.74 20.84
N ARG A 242 19.13 1.29 21.61
CA ARG A 242 19.10 -0.09 22.15
C ARG A 242 19.03 -1.14 21.05
N LEU A 243 18.52 -0.81 19.86
CA LEU A 243 18.42 -1.75 18.74
C LEU A 243 19.78 -2.14 18.18
N LEU A 244 20.83 -1.33 18.38
CA LEU A 244 22.21 -1.66 17.96
C LEU A 244 22.75 -2.92 18.66
N LEU A 245 22.15 -3.30 19.79
CA LEU A 245 22.47 -4.50 20.56
C LEU A 245 21.56 -5.69 20.23
N LEU A 246 20.66 -5.56 19.26
CA LEU A 246 19.79 -6.63 18.76
C LEU A 246 20.29 -7.17 17.41
N PRO A 247 19.85 -8.38 17.00
CA PRO A 247 20.20 -8.93 15.70
C PRO A 247 19.99 -7.92 14.55
N PRO A 248 20.90 -7.84 13.57
CA PRO A 248 20.95 -6.72 12.62
C PRO A 248 19.67 -6.49 11.81
N ALA A 249 18.86 -7.53 11.59
CA ALA A 249 17.60 -7.43 10.85
C ALA A 249 16.66 -6.36 11.43
N VAL A 250 16.67 -6.15 12.75
CA VAL A 250 15.84 -5.11 13.40
C VAL A 250 16.23 -3.71 12.92
N CYS A 251 17.53 -3.41 12.92
CA CYS A 251 18.05 -2.14 12.42
C CYS A 251 17.88 -1.99 10.90
N VAL A 252 18.03 -3.07 10.12
CA VAL A 252 17.82 -2.99 8.66
C VAL A 252 16.38 -2.60 8.32
N ILE A 253 15.37 -3.19 8.97
CA ILE A 253 13.96 -2.81 8.75
C ILE A 253 13.77 -1.31 9.05
N LEU A 254 14.40 -0.81 10.11
CA LEU A 254 14.31 0.60 10.49
C LEU A 254 14.98 1.53 9.46
N VAL A 255 16.12 1.11 8.90
CA VAL A 255 16.75 1.76 7.75
C VAL A 255 15.81 1.81 6.55
N LEU A 256 15.06 0.75 6.27
CA LEU A 256 14.08 0.78 5.17
C LEU A 256 12.94 1.76 5.43
N PHE A 257 12.45 1.88 6.67
CA PHE A 257 11.48 2.92 7.02
C PHE A 257 12.06 4.33 6.96
N ASN A 258 13.35 4.54 7.24
CA ASN A 258 14.04 5.81 7.00
C ASN A 258 14.03 6.14 5.49
N ARG A 259 14.42 5.20 4.64
CA ARG A 259 14.41 5.37 3.18
C ARG A 259 13.00 5.64 2.65
N ASN A 260 11.99 4.96 3.19
CA ASN A 260 10.59 5.20 2.85
C ASN A 260 10.14 6.62 3.24
N HIS A 261 10.53 7.12 4.42
CA HIS A 261 10.27 8.51 4.81
C HIS A 261 10.85 9.48 3.76
N ASN A 262 12.13 9.35 3.42
CA ASN A 262 12.78 10.24 2.45
C ASN A 262 12.16 10.13 1.05
N TYR A 263 11.72 8.93 0.65
CA TYR A 263 10.96 8.74 -0.58
C TYR A 263 9.61 9.49 -0.55
N ILE A 264 8.85 9.36 0.54
CA ILE A 264 7.54 10.00 0.72
C ILE A 264 7.70 11.53 0.73
N ALA A 265 8.64 12.07 1.51
CA ALA A 265 8.89 13.51 1.59
C ALA A 265 9.23 14.10 0.21
N ARG A 266 10.07 13.40 -0.56
CA ARG A 266 10.40 13.78 -1.94
C ARG A 266 9.14 13.79 -2.81
N LYS A 267 8.28 12.78 -2.70
CA LYS A 267 7.04 12.71 -3.49
C LYS A 267 6.04 13.79 -3.10
N LEU A 268 5.91 14.14 -1.82
CA LEU A 268 5.07 15.26 -1.40
C LEU A 268 5.56 16.59 -1.98
N LEU A 269 6.88 16.82 -1.97
CA LEU A 269 7.48 18.02 -2.56
C LEU A 269 7.35 18.04 -4.10
N GLU A 270 7.56 16.91 -4.78
CA GLU A 270 7.43 16.78 -6.24
C GLU A 270 5.98 16.98 -6.71
N ILE A 271 5.02 16.37 -6.01
CA ILE A 271 3.59 16.44 -6.37
C ILE A 271 3.01 17.81 -6.01
N ASN A 272 3.39 18.34 -4.83
CA ASN A 272 2.96 19.64 -4.33
C ASN A 272 1.45 19.88 -4.54
N GLU A 273 0.59 18.94 -4.12
CA GLU A 273 -0.83 18.92 -4.51
C GLU A 273 -1.61 20.19 -4.13
N ARG A 274 -1.10 20.96 -3.15
CA ARG A 274 -1.70 22.20 -2.65
C ARG A 274 -1.06 23.46 -3.22
N GLY A 275 0.04 23.33 -3.97
CA GLY A 275 0.83 24.46 -4.48
C GLY A 275 1.50 25.30 -3.39
N THR A 276 1.70 24.75 -2.20
CA THR A 276 2.26 25.48 -1.04
C THR A 276 3.77 25.34 -0.89
N TYR A 277 4.39 24.37 -1.56
CA TYR A 277 5.82 24.14 -1.48
C TYR A 277 6.58 24.81 -2.62
N VAL A 278 7.84 25.13 -2.36
CA VAL A 278 8.80 25.63 -3.33
C VAL A 278 10.06 24.79 -3.29
N ASP A 279 10.73 24.62 -4.43
CA ASP A 279 12.04 23.97 -4.45
C ASP A 279 13.04 24.83 -3.65
N PRO A 280 13.63 24.31 -2.55
CA PRO A 280 14.58 25.07 -1.74
C PRO A 280 15.77 25.64 -2.50
N ASP A 281 16.13 25.07 -3.65
CA ASP A 281 17.26 25.54 -4.46
C ASP A 281 16.89 26.75 -5.33
N THR A 282 15.60 26.99 -5.58
CA THR A 282 15.11 28.14 -6.37
C THR A 282 14.99 29.43 -5.57
N LEU A 283 14.93 29.32 -4.24
CA LEU A 283 14.88 30.47 -3.35
C LEU A 283 16.28 31.11 -3.24
N THR A 284 16.46 32.34 -3.69
CA THR A 284 17.76 33.01 -3.62
C THR A 284 18.16 33.37 -2.19
N SER A 285 19.47 33.44 -1.92
CA SER A 285 20.01 33.70 -0.57
C SER A 285 19.74 35.12 -0.05
N ASP A 286 19.41 36.05 -0.93
CA ASP A 286 19.06 37.44 -0.62
C ASP A 286 17.58 37.62 -0.22
N ASN A 287 16.75 36.58 -0.34
CA ASN A 287 15.36 36.63 0.14
C ASN A 287 15.35 36.66 1.69
N PRO A 288 14.89 37.76 2.32
CA PRO A 288 14.93 37.90 3.79
C PRO A 288 14.02 36.89 4.51
N ASN A 289 13.04 36.33 3.81
CA ASN A 289 12.09 35.34 4.34
C ASN A 289 12.52 33.88 4.06
N ARG A 290 13.63 33.65 3.35
CA ARG A 290 14.09 32.29 2.98
C ARG A 290 14.11 31.34 4.16
N GLY A 291 14.71 31.75 5.29
CA GLY A 291 14.80 30.91 6.48
C GLY A 291 13.44 30.52 7.06
N ALA A 292 12.51 31.47 7.14
CA ALA A 292 11.16 31.23 7.66
C ALA A 292 10.34 30.32 6.73
N ILE A 293 10.42 30.53 5.42
CA ILE A 293 9.75 29.70 4.41
C ILE A 293 10.26 28.26 4.49
N LEU A 294 11.58 28.08 4.46
CA LEU A 294 12.18 26.74 4.50
C LEU A 294 11.88 26.01 5.80
N LEU A 295 11.85 26.72 6.94
CA LEU A 295 11.54 26.11 8.23
C LEU A 295 10.08 25.65 8.31
N ALA A 296 9.13 26.49 7.86
CA ALA A 296 7.71 26.13 7.84
C ALA A 296 7.43 24.96 6.89
N GLN A 297 8.00 25.00 5.68
CA GLN A 297 7.90 23.92 4.71
C GLN A 297 8.55 22.62 5.22
N GLU A 298 9.73 22.69 5.82
CA GLU A 298 10.41 21.55 6.43
C GLU A 298 9.55 20.88 7.51
N GLU A 299 8.87 21.66 8.34
CA GLU A 299 8.01 21.13 9.40
C GLU A 299 6.78 20.43 8.83
N ASP A 300 6.06 21.08 7.91
CA ASP A 300 4.87 20.53 7.27
C ASP A 300 5.18 19.25 6.47
N LEU A 301 6.26 19.26 5.67
CA LEU A 301 6.72 18.09 4.92
C LEU A 301 7.13 16.96 5.87
N PHE A 302 7.94 17.24 6.89
CA PHE A 302 8.40 16.22 7.84
C PHE A 302 7.23 15.57 8.57
N GLN A 303 6.30 16.37 9.12
CA GLN A 303 5.21 15.85 9.93
C GLN A 303 4.18 15.09 9.08
N THR A 304 3.84 15.60 7.90
CA THR A 304 2.97 14.91 6.95
C THR A 304 3.59 13.60 6.49
N THR A 305 4.89 13.61 6.16
CA THR A 305 5.65 12.40 5.82
C THR A 305 5.68 11.40 6.98
N ARG A 306 5.87 11.88 8.21
CA ARG A 306 5.85 11.07 9.42
C ARG A 306 4.50 10.38 9.59
N LEU A 307 3.37 11.08 9.43
CA LEU A 307 2.04 10.46 9.49
C LEU A 307 1.88 9.31 8.48
N ILE A 308 2.26 9.56 7.22
CA ILE A 308 2.18 8.55 6.13
C ILE A 308 3.06 7.33 6.46
N ASN A 309 4.30 7.56 6.89
CA ASN A 309 5.23 6.47 7.17
C ASN A 309 4.87 5.68 8.45
N CYS A 310 4.29 6.33 9.47
CA CYS A 310 3.70 5.64 10.63
C CYS A 310 2.53 4.75 10.20
N THR A 311 1.68 5.22 9.28
CA THR A 311 0.61 4.38 8.70
C THR A 311 1.17 3.21 7.90
N TRP A 312 2.25 3.38 7.14
CA TRP A 312 2.95 2.26 6.50
C TRP A 312 3.40 1.22 7.51
N PHE A 313 3.98 1.66 8.63
CA PHE A 313 4.39 0.76 9.71
C PHE A 313 3.19 0.04 10.35
N ALA A 314 2.14 0.77 10.72
CA ALA A 314 0.91 0.17 11.25
C ALA A 314 0.27 -0.80 10.25
N SER A 315 0.27 -0.46 8.97
CA SER A 315 -0.22 -1.34 7.90
C SER A 315 0.59 -2.63 7.84
N ALA A 316 1.92 -2.58 7.91
CA ALA A 316 2.76 -3.79 8.01
C ALA A 316 2.48 -4.62 9.26
N VAL A 317 2.21 -3.98 10.41
CA VAL A 317 1.77 -4.67 11.63
C VAL A 317 0.46 -5.45 11.38
N PHE A 318 -0.48 -4.87 10.63
CA PHE A 318 -1.77 -5.51 10.33
C PHE A 318 -1.73 -6.53 9.20
N SER A 319 -1.17 -6.16 8.05
CA SER A 319 -1.22 -6.98 6.83
C SER A 319 -0.26 -8.14 6.88
N ASP A 320 0.91 -7.96 7.48
CA ASP A 320 1.98 -8.96 7.44
C ASP A 320 2.09 -9.67 8.79
N TYR A 321 2.33 -8.91 9.85
CA TYR A 321 2.64 -9.45 11.17
C TYR A 321 1.42 -10.15 11.80
N PHE A 322 0.24 -9.51 11.85
CA PHE A 322 -0.95 -10.18 12.38
C PHE A 322 -1.45 -11.31 11.50
N SER A 323 -1.31 -11.22 10.17
CA SER A 323 -1.62 -12.35 9.27
C SER A 323 -0.77 -13.58 9.61
N ALA A 324 0.52 -13.41 9.91
CA ALA A 324 1.37 -14.49 10.39
C ALA A 324 0.96 -15.01 11.79
N ILE A 325 0.42 -14.15 12.66
CA ILE A 325 -0.04 -14.52 14.00
C ILE A 325 -1.34 -15.33 13.97
N LEU A 326 -2.32 -14.84 13.23
CA LEU A 326 -3.70 -15.32 13.23
C LEU A 326 -3.96 -16.36 12.14
N GLY A 327 -3.21 -16.34 11.03
CA GLY A 327 -3.56 -17.12 9.84
C GLY A 327 -4.91 -16.72 9.21
N LEU A 328 -5.48 -15.55 9.57
CA LEU A 328 -6.75 -15.01 9.10
C LEU A 328 -6.76 -13.48 9.19
N GLU A 329 -7.51 -12.84 8.28
CA GLU A 329 -7.95 -11.44 8.44
C GLU A 329 -9.19 -11.37 9.34
N ILE A 330 -9.17 -10.49 10.33
CA ILE A 330 -10.35 -10.17 11.14
C ILE A 330 -10.95 -8.86 10.62
N ARG A 331 -12.10 -8.94 9.96
CA ARG A 331 -13.03 -7.81 9.82
C ARG A 331 -14.38 -8.24 10.37
N GLN A 332 -14.80 -7.64 11.48
CA GLN A 332 -16.21 -7.60 11.83
C GLN A 332 -16.76 -6.24 11.44
N GLU A 333 -17.75 -6.24 10.56
CA GLU A 333 -18.67 -5.12 10.36
C GLU A 333 -19.60 -5.06 11.58
N ASP A 334 -19.08 -4.53 12.67
CA ASP A 334 -19.92 -4.07 13.76
C ASP A 334 -19.96 -2.54 13.75
N HIS A 335 -21.14 -2.01 13.43
CA HIS A 335 -21.50 -0.60 13.47
C HIS A 335 -22.00 -0.16 14.86
N THR A 336 -21.73 -0.92 15.92
CA THR A 336 -21.84 -0.36 17.27
C THR A 336 -20.96 0.87 17.37
N LEU A 337 -21.50 1.94 17.98
CA LEU A 337 -20.77 3.11 18.46
C LEU A 337 -19.85 2.68 19.62
N PHE A 338 -18.91 1.78 19.33
CA PHE A 338 -17.83 1.47 20.24
C PHE A 338 -16.76 2.55 20.05
N GLU A 339 -16.43 3.27 21.13
CA GLU A 339 -15.58 4.46 21.09
C GLU A 339 -14.22 4.20 20.40
N ARG A 340 -13.72 5.21 19.68
CA ARG A 340 -12.44 5.19 18.94
C ARG A 340 -11.62 6.45 19.27
N GLY A 341 -10.29 6.38 19.16
CA GLY A 341 -9.41 7.54 19.40
C GLY A 341 -9.33 7.98 20.87
N ARG A 342 -9.60 7.07 21.82
CA ARG A 342 -9.61 7.36 23.26
C ARG A 342 -8.24 7.23 23.93
N GLY A 343 -7.16 7.12 23.17
CA GLY A 343 -5.81 6.93 23.68
C GLY A 343 -5.52 5.49 24.12
N ASN A 344 -4.26 5.25 24.45
CA ASN A 344 -3.78 3.99 25.02
C ASN A 344 -2.69 4.28 26.06
N VAL A 345 -2.58 3.44 27.09
CA VAL A 345 -1.44 3.46 28.04
C VAL A 345 -0.96 2.04 28.22
N CYS A 346 0.29 1.77 27.85
CA CYS A 346 0.86 0.45 28.00
C CYS A 346 0.91 0.05 29.48
N SER A 347 0.51 -1.18 29.79
CA SER A 347 0.52 -1.70 31.15
C SER A 347 1.78 -2.51 31.46
N VAL A 348 2.09 -2.67 32.74
CA VAL A 348 3.15 -3.58 33.20
C VAL A 348 2.88 -5.03 32.79
N GLU A 349 1.62 -5.49 32.76
CA GLU A 349 1.27 -6.84 32.31
C GLU A 349 1.56 -7.04 30.81
N PHE A 350 1.28 -6.02 29.98
CA PHE A 350 1.61 -6.05 28.55
C PHE A 350 3.13 -5.98 28.31
N ASN A 351 3.90 -5.24 29.10
CA ASN A 351 5.37 -5.26 29.01
C ASN A 351 5.92 -6.70 29.17
N CYS A 352 5.33 -7.48 30.07
CA CYS A 352 5.74 -8.86 30.33
C CYS A 352 5.34 -9.81 29.22
N LEU A 353 4.15 -9.61 28.68
CA LEU A 353 3.56 -10.42 27.61
C LEU A 353 4.48 -10.54 26.39
N TYR A 354 5.17 -9.45 26.04
CA TYR A 354 5.95 -9.34 24.80
C TYR A 354 7.40 -9.84 24.90
N ARG A 355 7.81 -10.46 26.01
CA ARG A 355 9.18 -10.94 26.19
C ARG A 355 9.43 -12.32 25.56
N TRP A 356 9.44 -12.41 24.23
CA TRP A 356 9.43 -13.69 23.51
C TRP A 356 10.81 -14.33 23.27
N HIS A 357 11.71 -14.29 24.24
CA HIS A 357 13.10 -14.72 24.04
C HIS A 357 13.27 -16.22 23.72
N ALA A 358 12.29 -17.07 23.99
CA ALA A 358 12.29 -18.48 23.56
C ALA A 358 12.37 -18.63 22.03
N THR A 359 11.91 -17.62 21.28
CA THR A 359 11.77 -17.65 19.82
C THR A 359 13.04 -17.26 19.06
N THR A 360 14.11 -16.87 19.76
CA THR A 360 15.41 -16.54 19.16
C THR A 360 15.94 -17.72 18.35
N SER A 361 16.29 -17.47 17.08
CA SER A 361 16.88 -18.46 16.16
C SER A 361 18.27 -18.92 16.64
N VAL A 362 18.81 -19.96 16.02
CA VAL A 362 20.18 -20.44 16.34
C VAL A 362 21.21 -19.38 15.94
N GLU A 363 20.99 -18.75 14.80
CA GLU A 363 21.87 -17.75 14.22
C GLU A 363 21.85 -16.45 15.02
N ASP A 364 20.67 -16.02 15.49
CA ASP A 364 20.55 -14.86 16.37
C ASP A 364 21.16 -15.15 17.76
N GLU A 365 21.01 -16.36 18.30
CA GLU A 365 21.68 -16.76 19.55
C GLU A 365 23.20 -16.68 19.40
N GLN A 366 23.76 -17.16 18.29
CA GLN A 366 25.19 -17.03 17.98
C GLN A 366 25.64 -15.57 17.86
N TRP A 367 24.83 -14.73 17.22
CA TRP A 367 25.12 -13.30 17.10
C TRP A 367 25.16 -12.63 18.50
N VAL A 368 24.18 -12.91 19.36
CA VAL A 368 24.16 -12.40 20.74
C VAL A 368 25.39 -12.87 21.52
N HIS A 369 25.84 -14.12 21.33
CA HIS A 369 27.09 -14.61 21.91
C HIS A 369 28.32 -13.82 21.45
N GLN A 370 28.40 -13.46 20.17
CA GLN A 370 29.50 -12.67 19.63
C GLN A 370 29.53 -11.26 20.22
N VAL A 371 28.37 -10.59 20.27
CA VAL A 371 28.23 -9.26 20.89
C VAL A 371 28.57 -9.32 22.37
N PHE A 372 28.04 -10.30 23.10
CA PHE A 372 28.35 -10.52 24.50
C PHE A 372 29.85 -10.68 24.73
N SER A 373 30.53 -11.50 23.91
CA SER A 373 31.97 -11.74 24.01
C SER A 373 32.80 -10.50 23.71
N LYS A 374 32.32 -9.60 22.82
CA LYS A 374 32.95 -8.30 22.54
C LYS A 374 32.79 -7.34 23.73
N ILE A 375 31.63 -7.33 24.39
CA ILE A 375 31.31 -6.41 25.50
C ILE A 375 31.93 -6.88 26.83
N PHE A 376 31.92 -8.19 27.09
CA PHE A 376 32.40 -8.82 28.33
C PHE A 376 33.47 -9.89 28.04
N PRO A 377 34.69 -9.50 27.62
CA PRO A 377 35.72 -10.44 27.22
C PRO A 377 36.12 -11.37 28.37
N GLY A 378 36.08 -12.68 28.12
CA GLY A 378 36.52 -13.72 29.07
C GLY A 378 35.56 -14.04 30.22
N LYS A 379 34.35 -13.47 30.24
CA LYS A 379 33.31 -13.78 31.23
C LYS A 379 32.21 -14.68 30.64
N GLN A 380 31.59 -15.53 31.46
CA GLN A 380 30.36 -16.23 31.10
C GLN A 380 29.12 -15.49 31.62
N PRO A 381 27.91 -15.74 31.09
CA PRO A 381 26.69 -15.08 31.55
C PRO A 381 26.39 -15.34 33.03
N GLU A 382 26.81 -16.48 33.57
CA GLU A 382 26.67 -16.86 34.98
C GLU A 382 27.60 -16.07 35.91
N ASP A 383 28.70 -15.53 35.38
CA ASP A 383 29.70 -14.79 36.14
C ASP A 383 29.33 -13.30 36.29
N LEU A 384 28.28 -12.83 35.61
CA LEU A 384 27.89 -11.42 35.59
C LEU A 384 26.79 -11.11 36.61
N SER A 385 27.01 -10.07 37.40
CA SER A 385 25.97 -9.45 38.21
C SER A 385 25.20 -8.38 37.43
N ILE A 386 24.02 -8.02 37.93
CA ILE A 386 23.24 -6.88 37.39
C ILE A 386 24.05 -5.57 37.44
N GLN A 387 24.94 -5.41 38.42
CA GLN A 387 25.77 -4.20 38.56
C GLN A 387 26.87 -4.13 37.51
N ASP A 388 27.51 -5.27 37.18
CA ASP A 388 28.49 -5.34 36.09
C ASP A 388 27.87 -4.88 34.77
N PHE A 389 26.65 -5.35 34.49
CA PHE A 389 25.91 -4.96 33.29
C PHE A 389 25.56 -3.47 33.27
N LYS A 390 25.03 -2.93 34.36
CA LYS A 390 24.71 -1.49 34.48
C LYS A 390 25.92 -0.59 34.30
N ALA A 391 27.05 -0.96 34.91
CA ALA A 391 28.30 -0.21 34.77
C ALA A 391 28.77 -0.19 33.30
N LYS A 392 28.73 -1.35 32.63
CA LYS A 392 29.15 -1.45 31.23
C LYS A 392 28.21 -0.73 30.27
N ALA A 393 26.90 -0.78 30.50
CA ALA A 393 25.93 -0.04 29.71
C ALA A 393 26.17 1.48 29.80
N LYS A 394 26.47 1.99 31.00
CA LYS A 394 26.79 3.42 31.21
C LYS A 394 28.08 3.83 30.49
N GLU A 395 29.10 2.97 30.49
CA GLU A 395 30.36 3.19 29.78
C GLU A 395 30.11 3.31 28.26
N LEU A 396 29.41 2.34 27.67
CA LEU A 396 29.10 2.32 26.23
C LEU A 396 28.33 3.59 25.81
N HIS A 397 27.29 3.95 26.57
CA HIS A 397 26.47 5.13 26.28
C HIS A 397 27.27 6.44 26.29
N SER A 398 28.29 6.56 27.15
CA SER A 398 29.13 7.77 27.21
C SER A 398 30.06 7.96 26.00
N THR A 399 30.20 6.93 25.18
CA THR A 399 31.07 6.89 24.00
C THR A 399 30.30 6.78 22.69
N ASP A 400 28.96 6.82 22.74
CA ASP A 400 28.13 6.66 21.55
C ASP A 400 28.39 7.82 20.57
N PRO A 401 28.73 7.52 19.31
CA PRO A 401 28.90 8.56 18.32
C PRO A 401 27.54 9.15 17.92
N ASP A 402 27.56 10.26 17.19
CA ASP A 402 26.35 10.84 16.60
C ASP A 402 25.57 9.80 15.79
N VAL A 403 24.23 9.88 15.78
CA VAL A 403 23.32 8.92 15.12
C VAL A 403 23.68 8.68 13.64
N LYS A 404 24.29 9.66 12.96
CA LYS A 404 24.77 9.56 11.57
C LYS A 404 25.96 8.61 11.39
N HIS A 405 26.62 8.24 12.48
CA HIS A 405 27.82 7.41 12.50
C HIS A 405 27.59 6.03 13.12
N TRP A 406 26.39 5.74 13.61
CA TRP A 406 26.05 4.41 14.12
C TRP A 406 26.18 3.35 13.02
N THR A 407 26.79 2.23 13.39
CA THR A 407 26.97 1.03 12.54
C THR A 407 26.48 -0.20 13.30
N PHE A 408 26.10 -1.24 12.59
CA PHE A 408 25.57 -2.49 13.16
C PHE A 408 25.80 -3.66 12.20
N GLY A 409 25.78 -4.89 12.73
CA GLY A 409 25.96 -6.10 11.92
C GLY A 409 27.29 -6.13 11.13
N ASP A 410 28.32 -5.49 11.67
CA ASP A 410 29.64 -5.27 11.05
C ASP A 410 29.62 -4.49 9.70
N MET A 411 28.45 -3.96 9.30
CA MET A 411 28.28 -3.14 8.08
C MET A 411 28.87 -1.74 8.26
N GLN A 412 29.40 -1.18 7.16
CA GLN A 412 29.98 0.16 7.14
C GLN A 412 29.13 1.11 6.29
N ARG A 413 29.09 2.38 6.70
CA ARG A 413 28.44 3.44 5.93
C ARG A 413 29.29 3.83 4.72
N GLN A 414 28.61 4.20 3.65
CA GLN A 414 29.16 4.78 2.43
C GLN A 414 29.41 6.29 2.64
N SER A 415 30.08 6.93 1.68
CA SER A 415 30.42 8.36 1.77
C SER A 415 29.20 9.29 1.78
N ASP A 416 28.06 8.84 1.26
CA ASP A 416 26.78 9.56 1.28
C ASP A 416 25.97 9.32 2.58
N GLY A 417 26.51 8.53 3.51
CA GLY A 417 25.89 8.18 4.79
C GLY A 417 25.01 6.93 4.75
N THR A 418 24.72 6.35 3.57
CA THR A 418 23.88 5.14 3.44
C THR A 418 24.67 3.85 3.71
N PHE A 419 23.99 2.74 3.93
CA PHE A 419 24.55 1.39 3.84
C PHE A 419 24.34 0.81 2.44
N LYS A 420 25.18 -0.15 2.06
CA LYS A 420 25.05 -0.83 0.77
C LYS A 420 23.79 -1.70 0.73
N ASP A 421 22.99 -1.53 -0.32
CA ASP A 421 21.74 -2.26 -0.53
C ASP A 421 21.91 -3.78 -0.46
N ALA A 422 22.98 -4.31 -1.05
CA ALA A 422 23.28 -5.75 -1.04
C ALA A 422 23.55 -6.30 0.37
N GLU A 423 24.18 -5.53 1.25
CA GLU A 423 24.45 -5.95 2.63
C GLU A 423 23.15 -5.94 3.46
N LEU A 424 22.33 -4.89 3.30
CA LEU A 424 21.00 -4.80 3.92
C LEU A 424 20.10 -5.96 3.47
N ALA A 425 20.01 -6.20 2.16
CA ALA A 425 19.20 -7.29 1.60
C ALA A 425 19.70 -8.67 2.05
N ALA A 426 21.01 -8.90 2.12
CA ALA A 426 21.56 -10.16 2.60
C ALA A 426 21.13 -10.46 4.05
N VAL A 427 21.13 -9.46 4.94
CA VAL A 427 20.62 -9.60 6.31
C VAL A 427 19.15 -10.03 6.29
N LEU A 428 18.32 -9.39 5.46
CA LEU A 428 16.89 -9.70 5.40
C LEU A 428 16.60 -11.08 4.79
N HIS A 429 17.30 -11.45 3.72
CA HIS A 429 17.20 -12.77 3.10
C HIS A 429 17.61 -13.87 4.08
N ASN A 430 18.69 -13.67 4.83
CA ASN A 430 19.13 -14.65 5.83
C ASN A 430 18.13 -14.76 6.99
N ALA A 431 17.61 -13.64 7.50
CA ALA A 431 16.58 -13.67 8.54
C ALA A 431 15.27 -14.34 8.08
N THR A 432 14.98 -14.31 6.77
CA THR A 432 13.85 -15.04 6.17
C THR A 432 14.11 -16.55 6.09
N ASP A 433 15.37 -16.96 5.85
CA ASP A 433 15.78 -18.37 5.81
C ASP A 433 15.84 -19.03 7.19
N HIS A 434 16.31 -18.29 8.19
CA HIS A 434 16.53 -18.82 9.53
C HIS A 434 15.19 -19.09 10.20
N ALA A 435 15.00 -20.32 10.68
CA ALA A 435 13.79 -20.67 11.42
C ALA A 435 13.84 -20.03 12.81
N ALA A 436 12.73 -19.44 13.24
CA ALA A 436 12.59 -19.03 14.64
C ALA A 436 12.49 -20.24 15.58
N GLY A 437 12.71 -20.00 16.87
CA GLY A 437 12.44 -20.95 17.94
C GLY A 437 10.94 -21.06 18.26
N ALA A 438 10.51 -22.21 18.75
CA ALA A 438 9.15 -22.40 19.26
C ALA A 438 8.95 -21.73 20.64
N PHE A 439 7.76 -21.20 20.90
CA PHE A 439 7.32 -20.92 22.26
C PHE A 439 7.26 -22.22 23.06
N LYS A 440 7.94 -22.27 24.21
CA LYS A 440 7.87 -23.39 25.16
C LYS A 440 8.63 -23.09 26.45
N ALA A 441 8.24 -23.77 27.53
CA ALA A 441 9.10 -23.96 28.70
C ALA A 441 10.44 -24.58 28.30
N ARG A 442 11.51 -24.20 29.00
CA ARG A 442 12.90 -24.62 28.69
C ARG A 442 13.28 -24.35 27.23
N GLY A 443 12.92 -23.16 26.73
CA GLY A 443 13.13 -22.71 25.36
C GLY A 443 14.02 -21.47 25.19
N THR A 444 14.30 -20.74 26.27
CA THR A 444 15.04 -19.47 26.23
C THR A 444 16.55 -19.69 26.17
N PRO A 445 17.29 -19.11 25.20
CA PRO A 445 18.74 -19.22 25.12
C PRO A 445 19.45 -18.95 26.44
N HIS A 446 20.51 -19.71 26.73
CA HIS A 446 21.25 -19.55 27.99
C HIS A 446 21.85 -18.15 28.12
N ILE A 447 22.30 -17.55 27.02
CA ILE A 447 22.85 -16.20 26.96
C ILE A 447 21.87 -15.11 27.44
N MET A 448 20.56 -15.40 27.46
CA MET A 448 19.52 -14.46 27.92
C MET A 448 19.27 -14.54 29.44
N ARG A 449 20.01 -15.39 30.18
CA ARG A 449 19.82 -15.63 31.62
C ARG A 449 19.70 -14.35 32.45
N LEU A 450 20.62 -13.41 32.27
CA LEU A 450 20.62 -12.15 33.02
C LEU A 450 19.37 -11.29 32.70
N HIS A 451 18.97 -11.24 31.43
CA HIS A 451 17.79 -10.50 30.98
C HIS A 451 16.50 -11.06 31.58
N GLU A 452 16.37 -12.39 31.66
CA GLU A 452 15.24 -13.06 32.28
C GLU A 452 15.18 -12.81 33.79
N ILE A 453 16.32 -12.91 34.50
CA ILE A 453 16.41 -12.62 35.94
C ILE A 453 15.98 -11.17 36.22
N MET A 454 16.48 -10.22 35.42
CA MET A 454 16.10 -8.81 35.52
C MET A 454 14.61 -8.60 35.23
N GLY A 455 14.04 -9.30 34.24
CA GLY A 455 12.62 -9.27 33.93
C GLY A 455 11.73 -9.76 35.08
N ILE A 456 12.11 -10.90 35.68
CA ILE A 456 11.45 -11.50 36.84
C ILE A 456 11.50 -10.56 38.05
N GLU A 457 12.68 -10.06 38.43
CA GLU A 457 12.81 -9.18 39.60
C GLU A 457 12.10 -7.82 39.38
N GLN A 458 12.10 -7.31 38.15
CA GLN A 458 11.36 -6.10 37.80
C GLN A 458 9.85 -6.28 37.98
N ASN A 459 9.32 -7.42 37.54
CA ASN A 459 7.92 -7.80 37.71
C ASN A 459 7.51 -7.87 39.19
N ARG A 460 8.35 -8.50 40.00
CA ARG A 460 8.16 -8.61 41.45
C ARG A 460 8.17 -7.23 42.11
N ARG A 461 9.07 -6.33 41.67
CA ARG A 461 9.12 -4.95 42.17
C ARG A 461 7.89 -4.13 41.80
N TRP A 462 7.36 -4.31 40.60
CA TRP A 462 6.08 -3.70 40.21
C TRP A 462 4.89 -4.35 40.93
N GLY A 463 5.03 -5.52 41.56
CA GLY A 463 3.92 -6.26 42.15
C GLY A 463 2.91 -6.70 41.10
N VAL A 464 3.40 -7.20 39.96
CA VAL A 464 2.55 -7.75 38.90
C VAL A 464 1.75 -8.95 39.44
N CYS A 465 0.51 -9.12 38.95
CA CYS A 465 -0.40 -10.15 39.43
C CYS A 465 0.11 -11.59 39.18
N SER A 466 -0.59 -12.59 39.73
CA SER A 466 -0.32 -14.01 39.42
C SER A 466 -0.86 -14.38 38.03
N LEU A 467 -0.39 -15.51 37.46
CA LEU A 467 -0.93 -16.01 36.18
C LEU A 467 -2.44 -16.22 36.25
N ASN A 468 -2.95 -16.79 37.35
CA ASN A 468 -4.38 -17.05 37.52
C ASN A 468 -5.22 -15.78 37.67
N ASP A 469 -4.67 -14.71 38.24
CA ASP A 469 -5.37 -13.41 38.30
C ASP A 469 -5.51 -12.82 36.90
N PHE A 470 -4.43 -12.87 36.11
CA PHE A 470 -4.44 -12.39 34.73
C PHE A 470 -5.40 -13.21 33.84
N ARG A 471 -5.42 -14.54 33.99
CA ARG A 471 -6.37 -15.40 33.28
C ARG A 471 -7.82 -15.05 33.61
N LYS A 472 -8.16 -14.85 34.89
CA LYS A 472 -9.52 -14.42 35.30
C LYS A 472 -9.88 -13.06 34.69
N PHE A 473 -8.95 -12.10 34.70
CA PHE A 473 -9.15 -10.79 34.06
C PHE A 473 -9.49 -10.90 32.58
N LEU A 474 -8.83 -11.81 31.84
CA LEU A 474 -9.11 -12.07 30.43
C LEU A 474 -10.37 -12.93 30.17
N GLY A 475 -11.06 -13.37 31.23
CA GLY A 475 -12.19 -14.30 31.13
C GLY A 475 -11.79 -15.75 30.82
N LEU A 476 -10.51 -16.11 31.01
CA LEU A 476 -10.00 -17.47 30.84
C LEU A 476 -10.19 -18.29 32.13
N LYS A 477 -10.33 -19.62 31.97
CA LYS A 477 -10.38 -20.55 33.10
C LYS A 477 -9.05 -20.50 33.86
N ALA A 478 -9.08 -20.20 35.15
CA ALA A 478 -7.90 -20.32 36.03
C ALA A 478 -7.42 -21.78 36.10
N TYR A 479 -6.12 -22.00 36.11
CA TYR A 479 -5.53 -23.33 36.25
C TYR A 479 -5.70 -23.84 37.68
N SER A 480 -6.08 -25.11 37.80
CA SER A 480 -6.30 -25.79 39.07
C SER A 480 -5.06 -26.54 39.57
N THR A 481 -4.14 -26.92 38.67
CA THR A 481 -2.91 -27.65 38.98
C THR A 481 -1.78 -27.26 38.01
N PHE A 482 -0.53 -27.52 38.38
CA PHE A 482 0.64 -27.26 37.51
C PHE A 482 0.64 -28.11 36.24
N ILE A 483 0.11 -29.34 36.29
CA ILE A 483 0.02 -30.21 35.10
C ILE A 483 -1.05 -29.73 34.09
N GLU A 484 -2.05 -28.98 34.56
CA GLU A 484 -3.01 -28.31 33.68
C GLU A 484 -2.39 -27.08 32.99
N TRP A 485 -1.44 -26.41 33.65
CA TRP A 485 -0.71 -25.26 33.10
C TRP A 485 0.35 -25.67 32.07
N ASN A 486 1.07 -26.76 32.32
CA ASN A 486 2.03 -27.34 31.40
C ASN A 486 1.94 -28.87 31.41
N SER A 487 1.58 -29.46 30.26
CA SER A 487 1.39 -30.91 30.13
C SER A 487 2.65 -31.75 30.30
N ASN A 488 3.86 -31.15 30.29
CA ASN A 488 5.11 -31.85 30.58
C ASN A 488 5.24 -32.13 32.09
N PRO A 489 5.22 -33.40 32.54
CA PRO A 489 5.27 -33.74 33.96
C PRO A 489 6.52 -33.24 34.68
N GLU A 490 7.67 -33.17 34.00
CA GLU A 490 8.91 -32.68 34.61
C GLU A 490 8.88 -31.17 34.86
N VAL A 491 8.31 -30.41 33.93
CA VAL A 491 8.16 -28.95 34.06
C VAL A 491 7.13 -28.63 35.13
N ALA A 492 5.97 -29.29 35.09
CA ALA A 492 4.92 -29.12 36.09
C ALA A 492 5.40 -29.46 37.50
N ALA A 493 6.05 -30.61 37.70
CA ALA A 493 6.56 -31.01 39.00
C ALA A 493 7.68 -30.09 39.51
N ALA A 494 8.51 -29.55 38.62
CA ALA A 494 9.52 -28.56 39.01
C ALA A 494 8.89 -27.24 39.45
N ALA A 495 7.89 -26.75 38.73
CA ALA A 495 7.15 -25.54 39.11
C ALA A 495 6.39 -25.73 40.43
N GLU A 496 5.77 -26.89 40.65
CA GLU A 496 5.10 -27.22 41.90
C GLU A 496 6.06 -27.19 43.10
N LYS A 497 7.29 -27.71 42.95
CA LYS A 497 8.31 -27.63 44.01
C LYS A 497 8.80 -26.20 44.28
N LEU A 498 8.79 -25.35 43.26
CA LEU A 498 9.24 -23.95 43.36
C LEU A 498 8.17 -23.03 43.96
N TYR A 499 6.89 -23.24 43.62
CA TYR A 499 5.79 -22.33 43.96
C TYR A 499 4.78 -22.91 44.96
N GLY A 500 4.72 -24.23 45.14
CA GLY A 500 3.80 -24.92 46.06
C GLY A 500 2.34 -24.96 45.58
N ASP A 501 1.74 -23.80 45.33
CA ASP A 501 0.35 -23.64 44.85
C ASP A 501 0.32 -22.94 43.49
N ILE A 502 -0.53 -23.40 42.57
CA ILE A 502 -0.66 -22.84 41.22
C ILE A 502 -1.08 -21.35 41.22
N ASN A 503 -1.77 -20.90 42.28
CA ASN A 503 -2.15 -19.49 42.44
C ASN A 503 -0.96 -18.60 42.83
N PHE A 504 0.17 -19.17 43.24
CA PHE A 504 1.41 -18.45 43.52
C PHE A 504 2.35 -18.36 42.31
N LEU A 505 1.99 -18.98 41.18
CA LEU A 505 2.76 -18.84 39.94
C LEU A 505 2.70 -17.40 39.43
N GLU A 506 3.83 -16.71 39.47
CA GLU A 506 3.98 -15.32 39.03
C GLU A 506 3.73 -15.17 37.52
N LEU A 507 3.18 -14.01 37.09
CA LEU A 507 2.75 -13.82 35.71
C LEU A 507 3.89 -14.04 34.70
N TYR A 508 5.06 -13.44 34.92
CA TYR A 508 6.17 -13.51 33.98
C TYR A 508 6.55 -14.97 33.65
N VAL A 509 6.84 -15.76 34.69
CA VAL A 509 7.23 -17.17 34.55
C VAL A 509 6.07 -18.00 34.04
N GLY A 510 4.87 -17.73 34.54
CA GLY A 510 3.64 -18.37 34.10
C GLY A 510 3.40 -18.22 32.59
N LEU A 511 3.63 -17.04 32.02
CA LEU A 511 3.50 -16.80 30.58
C LEU A 511 4.61 -17.50 29.76
N GLN A 512 5.87 -17.37 30.19
CA GLN A 512 7.01 -17.89 29.41
C GLN A 512 7.11 -19.42 29.40
N ALA A 513 6.59 -20.10 30.44
CA ALA A 513 6.62 -21.55 30.57
C ALA A 513 5.25 -22.23 30.49
N GLU A 514 4.15 -21.51 30.20
CA GLU A 514 2.86 -22.12 29.87
C GLU A 514 2.96 -22.96 28.60
N GLU A 515 2.15 -24.03 28.52
CA GLU A 515 2.06 -24.84 27.32
C GLU A 515 1.68 -23.99 26.09
N ALA A 516 2.45 -24.18 25.01
CA ALA A 516 2.21 -23.51 23.74
C ALA A 516 1.05 -24.16 22.98
N LYS A 517 0.28 -23.34 22.25
CA LYS A 517 -0.77 -23.84 21.36
C LYS A 517 -0.14 -24.64 20.21
N PRO A 518 -0.78 -25.75 19.78
CA PRO A 518 -0.41 -26.42 18.54
C PRO A 518 -0.77 -25.56 17.32
N VAL A 519 -0.19 -25.88 16.16
CA VAL A 519 -0.55 -25.26 14.89
C VAL A 519 -1.97 -25.67 14.51
N VAL A 520 -2.88 -24.71 14.52
CA VAL A 520 -4.26 -24.84 14.04
C VAL A 520 -4.67 -23.56 13.32
N ASP A 521 -5.70 -23.62 12.49
CA ASP A 521 -6.29 -22.42 11.87
C ASP A 521 -6.65 -21.40 12.97
N GLY A 522 -6.26 -20.14 12.81
CA GLY A 522 -6.43 -19.11 13.85
C GLY A 522 -5.25 -18.95 14.83
N ALA A 523 -4.22 -19.82 14.76
CA ALA A 523 -3.11 -19.85 15.73
C ALA A 523 -1.74 -20.05 15.07
N GLY A 524 -1.40 -19.21 14.08
CA GLY A 524 -0.11 -19.25 13.37
C GLY A 524 1.11 -18.94 14.24
N LEU A 525 1.00 -17.99 15.18
CA LEU A 525 2.09 -17.65 16.12
C LEU A 525 2.40 -18.77 17.12
N CYS A 526 1.46 -19.68 17.37
CA CYS A 526 1.61 -20.77 18.35
C CYS A 526 2.18 -20.34 19.72
N PRO A 527 1.76 -19.21 20.33
CA PRO A 527 2.23 -18.84 21.67
C PRO A 527 1.47 -19.65 22.72
N SER A 528 1.74 -19.39 24.00
CA SER A 528 0.95 -19.98 25.09
C SER A 528 -0.51 -19.52 25.08
N TYR A 529 -1.39 -20.27 25.76
CA TYR A 529 -2.83 -20.00 25.76
C TYR A 529 -3.21 -18.61 26.28
N THR A 530 -2.56 -18.18 27.36
CA THR A 530 -2.79 -16.85 27.95
C THR A 530 -2.22 -15.75 27.06
N ILE A 531 -1.00 -15.94 26.53
CA ILE A 531 -0.36 -14.99 25.61
C ILE A 531 -1.25 -14.74 24.38
N SER A 532 -1.73 -15.83 23.76
CA SER A 532 -2.57 -15.77 22.55
C SER A 532 -3.82 -14.89 22.74
N ARG A 533 -4.49 -14.98 23.89
CA ARG A 533 -5.71 -14.21 24.16
C ARG A 533 -5.41 -12.73 24.42
N ALA A 534 -4.32 -12.44 25.12
CA ALA A 534 -3.95 -11.08 25.52
C ALA A 534 -3.39 -10.24 24.37
N ILE A 535 -2.51 -10.80 23.51
CA ILE A 535 -1.94 -10.07 22.36
C ILE A 535 -3.06 -9.49 21.47
N LEU A 536 -4.11 -10.27 21.21
CA LEU A 536 -5.21 -9.83 20.34
C LEU A 536 -6.01 -8.67 20.94
N SER A 537 -6.18 -8.63 22.26
CA SER A 537 -6.83 -7.49 22.91
C SER A 537 -5.98 -6.23 22.83
N ASP A 538 -4.67 -6.35 23.05
CA ASP A 538 -3.73 -5.24 23.01
C ASP A 538 -3.61 -4.63 21.61
N ALA A 539 -3.48 -5.49 20.59
CA ALA A 539 -3.45 -5.11 19.19
C ALA A 539 -4.63 -4.21 18.78
N ILE A 540 -5.83 -4.59 19.21
CA ILE A 540 -7.05 -3.84 18.93
C ILE A 540 -7.05 -2.51 19.68
N ALA A 541 -6.60 -2.50 20.94
CA ALA A 541 -6.54 -1.29 21.75
C ALA A 541 -5.55 -0.26 21.18
N LEU A 542 -4.34 -0.69 20.82
CA LEU A 542 -3.27 0.16 20.28
C LEU A 542 -3.69 0.94 19.03
N THR A 543 -4.61 0.37 18.25
CA THR A 543 -4.93 0.87 16.92
C THR A 543 -6.27 1.57 16.87
N ARG A 544 -7.27 1.04 17.56
CA ARG A 544 -8.57 1.74 17.71
C ARG A 544 -8.48 2.90 18.70
N GLY A 545 -7.53 2.85 19.64
CA GLY A 545 -7.26 3.92 20.59
C GLY A 545 -6.52 5.12 19.99
N ASP A 546 -5.88 4.96 18.82
CA ASP A 546 -5.08 6.01 18.20
C ASP A 546 -5.92 6.89 17.26
N ARG A 547 -5.97 8.20 17.55
CA ARG A 547 -6.69 9.21 16.77
C ARG A 547 -6.20 9.27 15.31
N PHE A 548 -4.89 9.10 15.07
CA PHE A 548 -4.30 9.20 13.74
C PHE A 548 -4.48 7.94 12.87
N TYR A 549 -4.95 6.84 13.46
CA TYR A 549 -5.42 5.65 12.73
C TYR A 549 -6.94 5.57 12.64
N THR A 550 -7.64 6.59 13.14
CA THR A 550 -9.10 6.64 13.18
C THR A 550 -9.62 7.98 12.67
N ALA A 551 -9.88 8.95 13.55
CA ALA A 551 -10.53 10.21 13.19
C ALA A 551 -9.67 11.11 12.27
N ASP A 552 -8.35 11.12 12.47
CA ASP A 552 -7.41 11.96 11.72
C ASP A 552 -6.72 11.22 10.56
N TYR A 553 -7.14 9.98 10.29
CA TYR A 553 -6.74 9.22 9.11
C TYR A 553 -7.50 9.71 7.87
N THR A 554 -7.10 10.85 7.32
CA THR A 554 -7.83 11.54 6.24
C THR A 554 -6.92 11.97 5.09
N PRO A 555 -7.46 12.08 3.85
CA PRO A 555 -6.73 12.69 2.73
C PRO A 555 -6.26 14.11 3.01
N PHE A 556 -6.94 14.87 3.87
CA PHE A 556 -6.51 16.23 4.21
C PHE A 556 -5.28 16.24 5.12
N ASN A 557 -5.18 15.37 6.13
CA ASN A 557 -3.98 15.37 6.99
C ASN A 557 -2.78 14.71 6.32
N MET A 558 -3.02 13.78 5.37
CA MET A 558 -1.98 12.95 4.77
C MET A 558 -1.65 13.31 3.32
N THR A 559 -2.32 14.28 2.72
CA THR A 559 -2.46 14.48 1.26
C THR A 559 -3.26 13.37 0.58
N SER A 560 -3.86 13.67 -0.58
CA SER A 560 -4.60 12.66 -1.35
C SER A 560 -3.66 11.56 -1.84
N TRP A 561 -2.45 11.93 -2.27
CA TRP A 561 -1.41 10.98 -2.67
C TRP A 561 -0.94 10.12 -1.49
N GLY A 562 -0.59 10.73 -0.35
CA GLY A 562 -0.09 10.01 0.81
C GLY A 562 -1.14 9.08 1.43
N PHE A 563 -2.42 9.51 1.44
CA PHE A 563 -3.54 8.66 1.83
C PHE A 563 -3.70 7.47 0.89
N GLN A 564 -3.60 7.69 -0.44
CA GLN A 564 -3.68 6.62 -1.43
C GLN A 564 -2.50 5.65 -1.32
N ASP A 565 -1.29 6.14 -1.06
CA ASP A 565 -0.08 5.32 -0.91
C ASP A 565 -0.18 4.36 0.29
N CYS A 566 -0.91 4.76 1.33
CA CYS A 566 -1.18 3.93 2.50
C CYS A 566 -2.27 2.88 2.29
N GLN A 567 -3.09 2.98 1.22
CA GLN A 567 -4.19 2.04 1.03
C GLN A 567 -3.67 0.62 0.83
N ARG A 568 -4.34 -0.32 1.49
CA ARG A 568 -4.10 -1.74 1.33
C ARG A 568 -5.04 -2.30 0.28
N ASP A 569 -4.48 -3.10 -0.61
CA ASP A 569 -5.22 -3.92 -1.56
C ASP A 569 -5.02 -5.39 -1.18
N PRO A 570 -6.00 -6.06 -0.55
CA PRO A 570 -5.89 -7.47 -0.19
C PRO A 570 -5.74 -8.41 -1.39
N SER A 571 -6.10 -7.94 -2.59
CA SER A 571 -5.89 -8.69 -3.83
C SER A 571 -4.49 -8.52 -4.42
N ALA A 572 -3.65 -7.65 -3.84
CA ALA A 572 -2.25 -7.49 -4.23
C ALA A 572 -1.39 -8.68 -3.83
N PRO A 573 -0.18 -8.84 -4.43
CA PRO A 573 0.72 -9.93 -4.09
C PRO A 573 1.00 -9.99 -2.58
N GLY A 574 1.25 -11.20 -2.08
CA GLY A 574 1.36 -11.42 -0.63
C GLY A 574 0.06 -11.15 0.15
N TYR A 575 -1.11 -11.17 -0.51
CA TYR A 575 -2.42 -10.82 0.05
C TYR A 575 -2.45 -9.41 0.66
N GLY A 576 -1.85 -8.45 -0.06
CA GLY A 576 -1.72 -7.07 0.38
C GLY A 576 -0.62 -6.83 1.40
N SER A 577 0.51 -7.56 1.29
CA SER A 577 1.70 -7.39 2.11
C SER A 577 2.28 -5.97 1.97
N THR A 578 2.51 -5.30 3.09
CA THR A 578 3.12 -3.97 3.12
C THR A 578 4.64 -4.07 3.22
N LEU A 579 5.18 -5.10 3.91
CA LEU A 579 6.63 -5.34 3.95
C LEU A 579 7.21 -5.61 2.56
N GLY A 580 6.53 -6.40 1.73
CA GLY A 580 6.98 -6.64 0.35
C GLY A 580 7.02 -5.36 -0.49
N ARG A 581 6.01 -4.48 -0.33
CA ARG A 581 6.03 -3.16 -0.98
C ARG A 581 7.19 -2.29 -0.47
N LEU A 582 7.49 -2.35 0.83
CA LEU A 582 8.61 -1.61 1.43
C LEU A 582 9.94 -2.07 0.85
N PHE A 583 10.16 -3.39 0.75
CA PHE A 583 11.39 -3.98 0.19
C PHE A 583 11.59 -3.57 -1.28
N LEU A 584 10.56 -3.73 -2.12
CA LEU A 584 10.62 -3.34 -3.53
C LEU A 584 10.84 -1.84 -3.73
N ARG A 585 10.40 -0.98 -2.80
CA ARG A 585 10.60 0.47 -2.87
C ARG A 585 11.99 0.89 -2.43
N THR A 586 12.54 0.26 -1.41
CA THR A 586 13.74 0.73 -0.69
C THR A 586 15.01 -0.05 -1.05
N LEU A 587 14.84 -1.23 -1.65
CA LEU A 587 15.89 -2.11 -2.18
C LEU A 587 15.47 -2.70 -3.55
N PRO A 588 15.09 -1.86 -4.54
CA PRO A 588 14.44 -2.29 -5.79
C PRO A 588 15.27 -3.24 -6.66
N THR A 589 16.59 -3.24 -6.51
CA THR A 589 17.49 -4.13 -7.25
C THR A 589 17.79 -5.43 -6.52
N GLN A 590 17.42 -5.56 -5.25
CA GLN A 590 17.79 -6.72 -4.41
C GLN A 590 16.62 -7.68 -4.18
N PHE A 591 15.39 -7.23 -4.39
CA PHE A 591 14.16 -8.02 -4.26
C PHE A 591 13.44 -8.10 -5.61
N ASN A 592 12.89 -9.28 -5.92
CA ASN A 592 12.11 -9.49 -7.14
C ASN A 592 10.60 -9.50 -6.81
N TYR A 593 9.79 -8.94 -7.70
CA TYR A 593 8.33 -8.84 -7.51
C TYR A 593 7.59 -10.17 -7.55
N ASP A 594 8.26 -11.25 -7.92
CA ASP A 594 7.74 -12.62 -8.00
C ASP A 594 8.41 -13.54 -6.97
N SER A 595 9.02 -13.02 -5.89
CA SER A 595 9.72 -13.86 -4.89
C SER A 595 8.95 -14.04 -3.58
N VAL A 596 9.03 -15.24 -3.00
CA VAL A 596 8.56 -15.52 -1.63
C VAL A 596 9.32 -14.70 -0.58
N TYR A 597 10.60 -14.40 -0.81
CA TYR A 597 11.39 -13.54 0.11
C TYR A 597 10.87 -12.10 0.14
N THR A 598 10.23 -11.66 -0.93
CA THR A 598 9.62 -10.33 -1.02
C THR A 598 8.29 -10.30 -0.26
N TRP A 599 7.39 -11.23 -0.55
CA TRP A 599 5.98 -11.12 -0.13
C TRP A 599 5.62 -11.90 1.13
N PHE A 600 6.41 -12.88 1.53
CA PHE A 600 6.16 -13.70 2.72
C PHE A 600 7.39 -13.81 3.65
N PRO A 601 8.08 -12.69 3.96
CA PRO A 601 9.38 -12.74 4.65
C PRO A 601 9.30 -13.25 6.10
N LEU A 602 8.10 -13.22 6.70
CA LEU A 602 7.87 -13.65 8.09
C LEU A 602 7.72 -15.18 8.23
N MET A 603 7.72 -15.90 7.12
CA MET A 603 7.74 -17.36 7.07
C MET A 603 8.96 -17.84 6.28
N THR A 604 9.52 -18.98 6.67
CA THR A 604 10.58 -19.58 5.88
C THR A 604 10.05 -20.03 4.52
N PRO A 605 10.81 -19.92 3.41
CA PRO A 605 10.36 -20.36 2.08
C PRO A 605 9.94 -21.85 2.07
N GLN A 606 10.62 -22.68 2.87
CA GLN A 606 10.29 -24.09 3.05
C GLN A 606 8.88 -24.29 3.64
N ALA A 607 8.49 -23.49 4.63
CA ALA A 607 7.17 -23.55 5.25
C ALA A 607 6.08 -22.94 4.35
N MET A 608 6.42 -21.89 3.59
CA MET A 608 5.46 -21.20 2.73
C MET A 608 5.08 -22.00 1.48
N LYS A 609 5.99 -22.84 0.95
CA LYS A 609 5.77 -23.67 -0.23
C LYS A 609 4.52 -24.56 -0.19
N PRO A 610 4.28 -25.40 0.83
CA PRO A 610 3.04 -26.17 0.92
C PRO A 610 1.79 -25.30 1.09
N ILE A 611 1.90 -24.12 1.72
CA ILE A 611 0.78 -23.20 1.91
C ILE A 611 0.36 -22.60 0.56
N LEU A 612 1.30 -22.03 -0.21
CA LEU A 612 1.01 -21.47 -1.54
C LEU A 612 0.50 -22.53 -2.52
N ARG A 613 0.99 -23.77 -2.42
CA ARG A 613 0.45 -24.88 -3.23
C ARG A 613 -1.01 -25.18 -2.89
N LYS A 614 -1.38 -25.14 -1.61
CA LYS A 614 -2.77 -25.34 -1.16
C LYS A 614 -3.68 -24.19 -1.62
N LEU A 615 -3.15 -22.97 -1.69
CA LEU A 615 -3.87 -21.78 -2.14
C LEU A 615 -3.98 -21.70 -3.68
N GLY A 616 -3.14 -22.42 -4.43
CA GLY A 616 -3.11 -22.40 -5.89
C GLY A 616 -2.06 -21.44 -6.47
N ASP A 617 -1.45 -20.62 -5.62
CA ASP A 617 -0.61 -19.48 -6.02
C ASP A 617 0.88 -19.83 -6.13
N SER A 618 1.28 -21.09 -5.90
CA SER A 618 2.70 -21.47 -5.95
C SER A 618 3.37 -21.23 -7.30
N HIS A 619 2.60 -21.09 -8.37
CA HIS A 619 3.10 -20.80 -9.72
C HIS A 619 3.42 -19.32 -9.94
N LEU A 620 2.95 -18.44 -9.04
CA LEU A 620 3.16 -16.99 -9.09
C LEU A 620 4.48 -16.57 -8.45
N TYR A 621 5.12 -17.44 -7.66
CA TYR A 621 6.28 -17.07 -6.84
C TYR A 621 7.47 -18.02 -6.99
N ASP A 622 8.68 -17.45 -7.10
CA ASP A 622 9.96 -18.12 -6.93
C ASP A 622 10.29 -18.29 -5.45
N PHE A 623 10.74 -19.49 -5.10
CA PHE A 623 11.12 -19.91 -3.76
C PHE A 623 12.64 -19.81 -3.51
N ASN A 624 13.42 -19.50 -4.53
CA ASN A 624 14.86 -19.29 -4.40
C ASN A 624 15.15 -17.90 -3.82
N LYS A 625 16.32 -17.78 -3.18
CA LYS A 625 16.82 -16.51 -2.69
C LYS A 625 16.98 -15.54 -3.88
N PRO A 626 16.46 -14.30 -3.79
CA PRO A 626 16.55 -13.32 -4.87
C PRO A 626 17.99 -13.08 -5.30
N THR A 627 18.18 -12.91 -6.61
CA THR A 627 19.44 -12.48 -7.20
C THR A 627 19.36 -11.00 -7.54
N PRO A 628 20.40 -10.19 -7.22
CA PRO A 628 20.38 -8.77 -7.57
C PRO A 628 20.23 -8.53 -9.07
N THR A 629 19.47 -7.50 -9.43
CA THR A 629 19.38 -6.97 -10.79
C THR A 629 20.34 -5.80 -10.96
N GLU A 630 20.89 -5.64 -12.17
CA GLU A 630 21.80 -4.53 -12.48
C GLU A 630 21.02 -3.23 -12.70
N ASP A 631 21.61 -2.10 -12.28
CA ASP A 631 21.06 -0.77 -12.60
C ASP A 631 20.99 -0.58 -14.12
N VAL A 632 19.89 0.00 -14.57
CA VAL A 632 19.68 0.26 -16.00
C VAL A 632 20.44 1.53 -16.39
N PRO A 633 21.47 1.46 -17.26
CA PRO A 633 22.13 2.67 -17.76
C PRO A 633 21.16 3.55 -18.55
N SER A 634 21.42 4.86 -18.59
CA SER A 634 20.59 5.83 -19.31
C SER A 634 21.41 6.65 -20.33
N ILE A 635 20.85 6.88 -21.51
CA ILE A 635 21.38 7.78 -22.56
C ILE A 635 20.37 8.89 -22.81
N GLY A 636 20.83 10.14 -22.79
CA GLY A 636 19.99 11.30 -23.09
C GLY A 636 20.66 12.36 -23.96
N ASN A 637 21.77 12.04 -24.63
CA ASN A 637 22.29 12.91 -25.70
C ASN A 637 21.64 12.52 -27.03
N TYR A 638 21.48 13.48 -27.93
CA TYR A 638 20.75 13.30 -29.18
C TYR A 638 21.31 12.18 -30.04
N ARG A 639 22.63 12.19 -30.28
CA ARG A 639 23.28 11.20 -31.15
C ARG A 639 23.14 9.77 -30.63
N GLY A 640 23.34 9.56 -29.33
CA GLY A 640 23.19 8.26 -28.69
C GLY A 640 21.73 7.77 -28.70
N ALA A 641 20.78 8.68 -28.45
CA ALA A 641 19.36 8.34 -28.55
C ALA A 641 18.96 7.94 -29.98
N VAL A 642 19.42 8.69 -31.00
CA VAL A 642 19.22 8.34 -32.42
C VAL A 642 19.81 6.97 -32.75
N GLU A 643 21.04 6.69 -32.32
CA GLU A 643 21.70 5.40 -32.57
C GLU A 643 20.90 4.24 -31.98
N VAL A 644 20.44 4.37 -30.73
CA VAL A 644 19.68 3.32 -30.06
C VAL A 644 18.28 3.14 -30.68
N LEU A 645 17.56 4.24 -30.95
CA LEU A 645 16.18 4.18 -31.45
C LEU A 645 16.08 3.74 -32.92
N ARG A 646 17.11 3.98 -33.74
CA ARG A 646 17.10 3.70 -35.19
C ARG A 646 17.92 2.48 -35.62
N SER A 647 18.40 1.68 -34.67
CA SER A 647 19.15 0.44 -34.95
C SER A 647 18.40 -0.79 -34.41
N PRO A 648 17.23 -1.16 -34.97
CA PRO A 648 16.43 -2.29 -34.48
C PRO A 648 17.15 -3.65 -34.57
N GLU A 649 18.20 -3.75 -35.38
CA GLU A 649 19.07 -4.92 -35.47
C GLU A 649 20.06 -5.05 -34.30
N LYS A 650 20.26 -3.97 -33.52
CA LYS A 650 21.14 -3.93 -32.34
C LYS A 650 20.37 -3.81 -31.03
N PHE A 651 19.20 -3.19 -31.06
CA PHE A 651 18.40 -2.87 -29.88
C PHE A 651 16.94 -3.28 -30.07
N GLY A 652 16.47 -4.19 -29.22
CA GLY A 652 15.09 -4.68 -29.19
C GLY A 652 14.20 -3.94 -28.20
N THR A 653 12.88 -4.10 -28.33
CA THR A 653 11.87 -3.58 -27.40
C THR A 653 11.66 -4.56 -26.24
N PRO A 654 11.92 -4.19 -24.97
CA PRO A 654 11.76 -5.09 -23.82
C PRO A 654 10.31 -5.51 -23.55
N GLN A 655 9.34 -4.76 -24.10
CA GLN A 655 7.92 -4.98 -23.91
C GLN A 655 7.46 -6.36 -24.41
N HIS A 656 8.23 -7.02 -25.28
CA HIS A 656 7.92 -8.37 -25.77
C HIS A 656 7.85 -9.42 -24.64
N VAL A 657 8.63 -9.25 -23.57
CA VAL A 657 8.59 -10.15 -22.41
C VAL A 657 7.23 -10.06 -21.70
N ARG A 658 6.73 -8.83 -21.53
CA ARG A 658 5.42 -8.57 -20.90
C ARG A 658 4.28 -8.95 -21.83
N SER A 659 4.36 -8.59 -23.11
CA SER A 659 3.32 -8.94 -24.10
C SER A 659 3.18 -10.45 -24.25
N GLY A 660 4.28 -11.21 -24.29
CA GLY A 660 4.25 -12.67 -24.36
C GLY A 660 3.56 -13.37 -23.18
N ALA A 661 3.41 -12.68 -22.04
CA ALA A 661 2.67 -13.21 -20.88
C ALA A 661 1.14 -13.05 -21.01
N ILE A 662 0.67 -12.12 -21.86
CA ILE A 662 -0.75 -11.75 -21.95
C ILE A 662 -1.35 -11.87 -23.37
N VAL A 663 -0.53 -11.84 -24.42
CA VAL A 663 -0.92 -12.03 -25.82
C VAL A 663 -0.21 -13.27 -26.37
N SER A 664 -0.96 -14.18 -26.99
CA SER A 664 -0.41 -15.39 -27.62
C SER A 664 -0.39 -15.26 -29.15
N GLY A 665 0.69 -15.74 -29.77
CA GLY A 665 0.84 -15.75 -31.22
C GLY A 665 1.35 -14.43 -31.82
N PRO A 666 1.60 -14.40 -33.14
CA PRO A 666 2.09 -13.21 -33.85
C PRO A 666 1.00 -12.14 -34.05
N GLY A 667 1.38 -10.98 -34.60
CA GLY A 667 0.45 -9.91 -34.98
C GLY A 667 0.33 -8.73 -33.99
N PHE A 668 0.81 -8.87 -32.76
CA PHE A 668 0.85 -7.75 -31.79
C PHE A 668 2.11 -6.89 -31.99
N PHE A 669 2.14 -6.16 -33.10
CA PHE A 669 3.35 -5.53 -33.65
C PHE A 669 4.00 -4.45 -32.76
N ILE A 670 3.24 -3.82 -31.86
CA ILE A 670 3.75 -2.76 -30.96
C ILE A 670 4.67 -3.28 -29.84
N ALA A 671 4.68 -4.59 -29.58
CA ALA A 671 5.55 -5.23 -28.59
C ALA A 671 6.02 -6.62 -29.08
N SER A 672 6.49 -6.70 -30.33
CA SER A 672 7.00 -7.92 -30.96
C SER A 672 8.40 -8.28 -30.45
N ASP A 673 8.67 -9.57 -30.26
CA ASP A 673 9.99 -10.15 -29.94
C ASP A 673 10.98 -10.09 -31.12
N ASP A 674 10.46 -10.03 -32.35
CA ASP A 674 11.19 -9.68 -33.58
C ASP A 674 10.81 -8.25 -33.99
N GLY A 675 11.69 -7.28 -33.71
CA GLY A 675 11.47 -5.88 -34.02
C GLY A 675 11.34 -5.61 -35.54
N ALA A 676 12.10 -6.32 -36.37
CA ALA A 676 12.04 -6.15 -37.82
C ALA A 676 10.71 -6.67 -38.40
N ARG A 677 10.17 -7.78 -37.85
CA ARG A 677 8.83 -8.26 -38.17
C ARG A 677 7.76 -7.27 -37.70
N GLY A 678 7.85 -6.82 -36.44
CA GLY A 678 6.92 -5.82 -35.88
C GLY A 678 6.82 -4.56 -36.73
N GLU A 679 7.94 -4.00 -37.19
CA GLU A 679 7.91 -2.84 -38.09
C GLU A 679 7.28 -3.13 -39.46
N ARG A 680 7.52 -4.33 -40.03
CA ARG A 680 6.87 -4.73 -41.29
C ARG A 680 5.36 -4.85 -41.11
N GLU A 681 4.93 -5.46 -40.01
CA GLU A 681 3.52 -5.57 -39.63
C GLU A 681 2.92 -4.18 -39.43
N GLN A 682 3.52 -3.31 -38.61
CA GLN A 682 3.07 -1.92 -38.39
C GLN A 682 2.89 -1.16 -39.71
N ARG A 683 3.89 -1.18 -40.61
CA ARG A 683 3.78 -0.52 -41.92
C ARG A 683 2.65 -1.09 -42.77
N THR A 684 2.44 -2.40 -42.71
CA THR A 684 1.35 -3.08 -43.42
C THR A 684 0.00 -2.67 -42.85
N MET A 685 -0.11 -2.55 -41.52
CA MET A 685 -1.31 -2.13 -40.80
C MET A 685 -1.68 -0.68 -41.12
N LEU A 686 -0.70 0.23 -41.09
CA LEU A 686 -0.89 1.62 -41.48
C LEU A 686 -1.39 1.72 -42.93
N ARG A 687 -0.78 0.98 -43.87
CA ARG A 687 -1.24 0.92 -45.26
C ARG A 687 -2.66 0.39 -45.39
N ALA A 688 -3.06 -0.60 -44.61
CA ALA A 688 -4.44 -1.10 -44.62
C ALA A 688 -5.44 -0.06 -44.11
N LEU A 689 -5.07 0.64 -43.03
CA LEU A 689 -5.87 1.68 -42.37
C LEU A 689 -6.07 2.92 -43.25
N VAL A 690 -5.00 3.46 -43.85
CA VAL A 690 -5.08 4.67 -44.69
C VAL A 690 -5.27 4.39 -46.18
N GLY A 691 -5.09 3.14 -46.64
CA GLY A 691 -5.09 2.77 -48.06
C GLY A 691 -6.45 2.87 -48.75
N ALA A 692 -7.49 3.32 -48.06
CA ALA A 692 -8.77 3.63 -48.68
C ALA A 692 -8.63 4.93 -49.48
N PRO A 693 -9.40 5.13 -50.56
CA PRO A 693 -9.57 6.48 -51.11
C PRO A 693 -9.94 7.45 -49.97
N ASP A 694 -9.15 8.52 -49.84
CA ASP A 694 -9.28 9.53 -48.79
C ASP A 694 -9.18 9.01 -47.33
N GLY A 695 -8.59 7.83 -47.10
CA GLY A 695 -8.56 7.17 -45.78
C GLY A 695 -7.99 8.05 -44.65
N ALA A 696 -6.86 8.72 -44.91
CA ALA A 696 -6.28 9.67 -43.96
C ALA A 696 -7.20 10.88 -43.68
N GLN A 697 -7.86 11.40 -44.72
CA GLN A 697 -8.80 12.51 -44.60
C GLN A 697 -10.04 12.12 -43.78
N ARG A 698 -10.54 10.88 -43.95
CA ARG A 698 -11.67 10.35 -43.18
C ARG A 698 -11.37 10.25 -41.69
N ILE A 699 -10.14 9.85 -41.32
CA ILE A 699 -9.69 9.81 -39.93
C ILE A 699 -9.62 11.24 -39.37
N LEU A 700 -9.02 12.18 -40.09
CA LEU A 700 -8.95 13.59 -39.67
C LEU A 700 -10.34 14.19 -39.46
N GLU A 701 -11.27 13.96 -40.39
CA GLU A 701 -12.66 14.39 -40.26
C GLU A 701 -13.37 13.75 -39.06
N TYR A 702 -13.07 12.48 -38.76
CA TYR A 702 -13.62 11.80 -37.60
C TYR A 702 -13.21 12.51 -36.31
N PHE A 703 -11.90 12.69 -36.09
CA PHE A 703 -11.39 13.34 -34.89
C PHE A 703 -11.94 14.77 -34.75
N TYR A 704 -12.00 15.53 -35.85
CA TYR A 704 -12.59 16.87 -35.84
C TYR A 704 -14.07 16.87 -35.42
N LYS A 705 -14.90 16.03 -36.07
CA LYS A 705 -16.35 15.95 -35.81
C LYS A 705 -16.65 15.43 -34.40
N THR A 706 -15.96 14.37 -33.98
CA THR A 706 -16.16 13.73 -32.68
C THR A 706 -15.73 14.65 -31.54
N THR A 707 -14.55 15.28 -31.62
CA THR A 707 -14.11 16.27 -30.63
C THR A 707 -15.12 17.40 -30.47
N ARG A 708 -15.57 18.00 -31.57
CA ARG A 708 -16.56 19.09 -31.53
C ARG A 708 -17.90 18.63 -30.95
N SER A 709 -18.36 17.42 -31.32
CA SER A 709 -19.59 16.84 -30.80
C SER A 709 -19.52 16.62 -29.29
N MET A 710 -18.43 16.03 -28.80
CA MET A 710 -18.21 15.79 -27.37
C MET A 710 -18.08 17.09 -26.58
N MET A 711 -17.33 18.09 -27.08
CA MET A 711 -17.26 19.41 -26.44
C MET A 711 -18.66 20.05 -26.26
N MET A 712 -19.51 19.95 -27.28
CA MET A 712 -20.87 20.52 -27.23
C MET A 712 -21.81 19.74 -26.31
N LYS A 713 -21.64 18.41 -26.23
CA LYS A 713 -22.43 17.51 -25.41
C LYS A 713 -22.07 17.61 -23.93
N GLU A 714 -20.79 17.61 -23.61
CA GLU A 714 -20.28 17.56 -22.22
C GLU A 714 -20.17 18.95 -21.58
N SER A 715 -20.42 20.03 -22.33
CA SER A 715 -20.36 21.39 -21.79
C SER A 715 -21.62 21.83 -21.04
N TRP A 716 -21.46 22.62 -19.98
CA TRP A 716 -22.55 23.18 -19.17
C TRP A 716 -22.50 24.71 -19.12
N THR A 717 -23.66 25.35 -18.96
CA THR A 717 -23.78 26.81 -18.96
C THR A 717 -23.51 27.38 -17.57
N ALA A 718 -22.67 28.41 -17.48
CA ALA A 718 -22.47 29.16 -16.24
C ALA A 718 -23.76 29.92 -15.84
N VAL A 719 -24.05 29.97 -14.53
CA VAL A 719 -25.23 30.68 -14.02
C VAL A 719 -25.16 32.15 -14.44
N ALA A 720 -26.26 32.66 -15.00
CA ALA A 720 -26.38 34.04 -15.48
C ALA A 720 -25.35 34.46 -16.55
N SER A 721 -24.81 33.51 -17.32
CA SER A 721 -23.90 33.78 -18.44
C SER A 721 -24.21 32.91 -19.66
N ASN A 722 -23.82 33.38 -20.85
CA ASN A 722 -23.83 32.57 -22.07
C ASN A 722 -22.55 31.74 -22.22
N THR A 723 -21.60 31.87 -21.30
CA THR A 723 -20.37 31.06 -21.27
C THR A 723 -20.70 29.61 -20.96
N ARG A 724 -20.23 28.70 -21.83
CA ARG A 724 -20.25 27.25 -21.56
C ARG A 724 -18.86 26.81 -21.08
N ASN A 725 -18.83 25.93 -20.10
CA ASN A 725 -17.62 25.34 -19.54
C ASN A 725 -17.56 23.86 -19.89
N VAL A 726 -16.36 23.32 -20.08
CA VAL A 726 -16.12 21.90 -20.34
C VAL A 726 -14.77 21.51 -19.75
N ASP A 727 -14.68 20.31 -19.18
CA ASP A 727 -13.39 19.71 -18.84
C ASP A 727 -12.84 19.00 -20.10
N ILE A 728 -12.00 19.71 -20.86
CA ILE A 728 -11.52 19.25 -22.16
C ILE A 728 -10.67 17.98 -22.03
N ALA A 729 -9.89 17.86 -20.96
CA ALA A 729 -9.04 16.69 -20.74
C ALA A 729 -9.89 15.48 -20.30
N ARG A 730 -10.72 15.63 -19.25
CA ARG A 730 -11.47 14.53 -18.65
C ARG A 730 -12.58 13.99 -19.54
N ASP A 731 -13.32 14.87 -20.19
CA ASP A 731 -14.60 14.53 -20.84
C ASP A 731 -14.50 14.46 -22.36
N VAL A 732 -13.44 15.00 -22.97
CA VAL A 732 -13.27 15.03 -24.44
C VAL A 732 -12.02 14.28 -24.87
N LEU A 733 -10.81 14.81 -24.63
CA LEU A 733 -9.56 14.28 -25.20
C LEU A 733 -9.22 12.87 -24.72
N LYS A 734 -9.66 12.52 -23.51
CA LYS A 734 -9.57 11.15 -22.97
C LYS A 734 -10.39 10.13 -23.76
N TYR A 735 -11.54 10.51 -24.30
CA TYR A 735 -12.49 9.56 -24.89
C TYR A 735 -12.54 9.58 -26.42
N VAL A 736 -12.15 10.69 -27.08
CA VAL A 736 -12.15 10.77 -28.55
C VAL A 736 -11.33 9.63 -29.20
N PRO A 737 -10.09 9.32 -28.76
CA PRO A 737 -9.33 8.19 -29.29
C PRO A 737 -10.02 6.84 -29.05
N ILE A 738 -10.69 6.66 -27.91
CA ILE A 738 -11.39 5.42 -27.58
C ILE A 738 -12.55 5.16 -28.54
N HIS A 739 -13.35 6.19 -28.82
CA HIS A 739 -14.46 6.09 -29.77
C HIS A 739 -13.96 5.66 -31.16
N TRP A 740 -12.91 6.32 -31.65
CA TRP A 740 -12.31 5.99 -32.94
C TRP A 740 -11.76 4.55 -32.98
N ALA A 741 -10.98 4.18 -31.98
CA ALA A 741 -10.32 2.88 -31.94
C ALA A 741 -11.35 1.73 -31.84
N CYS A 742 -12.35 1.87 -30.96
CA CYS A 742 -13.41 0.87 -30.79
C CYS A 742 -14.24 0.68 -32.06
N GLU A 743 -14.61 1.78 -32.74
CA GLU A 743 -15.30 1.72 -34.03
C GLU A 743 -14.45 1.05 -35.11
N THR A 744 -13.14 1.30 -35.10
CA THR A 744 -12.18 0.72 -36.05
C THR A 744 -12.03 -0.79 -35.87
N VAL A 745 -11.95 -1.27 -34.61
CA VAL A 745 -11.78 -2.70 -34.30
C VAL A 745 -13.09 -3.47 -34.08
N GLY A 746 -14.23 -2.79 -34.21
CA GLY A 746 -15.55 -3.42 -34.14
C GLY A 746 -16.03 -3.75 -32.72
N ILE A 747 -15.54 -3.05 -31.69
CA ILE A 747 -16.01 -3.21 -30.31
C ILE A 747 -17.12 -2.19 -30.02
N PRO A 748 -18.33 -2.62 -29.63
CA PRO A 748 -19.43 -1.71 -29.34
C PRO A 748 -19.22 -0.96 -28.01
N LEU A 749 -19.43 0.36 -28.04
CA LEU A 749 -19.52 1.20 -26.84
C LEU A 749 -20.98 1.47 -26.47
N LYS A 750 -21.30 1.39 -25.17
CA LYS A 750 -22.65 1.63 -24.64
C LYS A 750 -23.01 3.12 -24.75
N ALA A 751 -24.22 3.40 -25.20
CA ALA A 751 -24.83 4.73 -25.08
C ALA A 751 -25.10 5.08 -23.59
N ALA A 752 -25.20 6.37 -23.28
CA ALA A 752 -25.37 6.85 -21.91
C ALA A 752 -26.68 6.37 -21.23
N ASP A 753 -27.69 6.03 -22.03
CA ASP A 753 -29.01 5.54 -21.63
C ASP A 753 -29.21 4.04 -21.85
N ALA A 754 -28.14 3.32 -22.23
CA ALA A 754 -28.22 1.88 -22.47
C ALA A 754 -28.51 1.11 -21.16
N PRO A 755 -29.37 0.07 -21.19
CA PRO A 755 -29.55 -0.84 -20.07
C PRO A 755 -28.21 -1.43 -19.58
N SER A 756 -28.10 -1.73 -18.30
CA SER A 756 -26.85 -2.25 -17.71
C SER A 756 -26.39 -3.57 -18.35
N ASP A 757 -27.33 -4.38 -18.84
CA ASP A 757 -27.12 -5.66 -19.53
C ASP A 757 -26.86 -5.54 -21.04
N ALA A 758 -26.88 -4.33 -21.61
CA ALA A 758 -26.53 -4.12 -23.01
C ALA A 758 -25.11 -4.65 -23.31
N PRO A 759 -24.87 -5.28 -24.49
CA PRO A 759 -23.53 -5.76 -24.87
C PRO A 759 -22.55 -4.59 -25.10
N GLY A 760 -21.25 -4.83 -24.87
CA GLY A 760 -20.19 -3.82 -25.01
C GLY A 760 -19.77 -3.17 -23.70
N PHE A 761 -19.09 -2.02 -23.80
CA PHE A 761 -18.47 -1.32 -22.67
C PHE A 761 -18.89 0.15 -22.63
N THR A 762 -19.04 0.73 -21.45
CA THR A 762 -19.06 2.20 -21.34
C THR A 762 -17.68 2.77 -21.73
N PRO A 763 -17.59 4.03 -22.22
CA PRO A 763 -16.30 4.66 -22.50
C PRO A 763 -15.35 4.66 -21.29
N ARG A 764 -15.91 4.78 -20.08
CA ARG A 764 -15.15 4.71 -18.83
C ARG A 764 -14.56 3.32 -18.57
N GLU A 765 -15.38 2.27 -18.66
CA GLU A 765 -14.89 0.89 -18.49
C GLU A 765 -13.82 0.55 -19.54
N MET A 766 -14.01 0.97 -20.79
CA MET A 766 -13.03 0.77 -21.84
C MET A 766 -11.71 1.50 -21.54
N TRP A 767 -11.78 2.75 -21.07
CA TRP A 767 -10.58 3.49 -20.64
C TRP A 767 -9.83 2.76 -19.52
N GLU A 768 -10.53 2.28 -18.49
CA GLU A 768 -9.93 1.57 -17.37
C GLU A 768 -9.23 0.28 -17.85
N ILE A 769 -9.89 -0.51 -18.71
CA ILE A 769 -9.34 -1.72 -19.33
C ILE A 769 -8.06 -1.42 -20.14
N LEU A 770 -8.11 -0.43 -21.03
CA LEU A 770 -6.98 -0.09 -21.89
C LEU A 770 -5.84 0.54 -21.10
N SER A 771 -6.14 1.33 -20.07
CA SER A 771 -5.14 1.90 -19.17
C SER A 771 -4.39 0.82 -18.40
N ASP A 772 -5.06 -0.22 -17.91
CA ASP A 772 -4.41 -1.34 -17.21
C ASP A 772 -3.46 -2.10 -18.15
N VAL A 773 -3.94 -2.45 -19.36
CA VAL A 773 -3.14 -3.15 -20.38
C VAL A 773 -1.93 -2.30 -20.81
N TYR A 774 -2.16 -1.02 -21.10
CA TYR A 774 -1.11 -0.10 -21.50
C TYR A 774 -0.08 0.11 -20.37
N SER A 775 -0.56 0.27 -19.13
CA SER A 775 0.30 0.42 -17.95
C SER A 775 1.21 -0.78 -17.71
N TYR A 776 0.66 -1.99 -17.86
CA TYR A 776 1.46 -3.20 -17.76
C TYR A 776 2.51 -3.29 -18.87
N LEU A 777 2.13 -3.01 -20.12
CA LEU A 777 3.04 -3.19 -21.27
C LEU A 777 4.12 -2.12 -21.37
N PHE A 778 3.75 -0.84 -21.24
CA PHE A 778 4.60 0.28 -21.65
C PHE A 778 5.07 1.17 -20.52
N LEU A 779 4.36 1.21 -19.38
CA LEU A 779 4.72 2.09 -18.28
C LEU A 779 5.69 1.43 -17.29
N ASP A 780 6.55 2.28 -16.72
CA ASP A 780 7.39 1.94 -15.57
C ASP A 780 6.56 2.05 -14.28
N VAL A 781 5.70 1.05 -14.08
CA VAL A 781 4.89 0.93 -12.87
C VAL A 781 5.72 0.35 -11.73
N ALA A 782 5.40 0.78 -10.51
CA ALA A 782 6.03 0.24 -9.31
C ALA A 782 6.00 -1.30 -9.32
N GLN A 783 7.14 -1.94 -9.04
CA GLN A 783 7.30 -3.39 -9.10
C GLN A 783 6.23 -4.14 -8.28
N SER A 784 5.78 -3.55 -7.17
CA SER A 784 4.72 -4.10 -6.33
C SER A 784 3.36 -4.26 -7.00
N LYS A 785 3.12 -3.60 -8.14
CA LYS A 785 1.87 -3.67 -8.91
C LYS A 785 1.94 -4.65 -10.08
N LEU A 786 3.13 -5.11 -10.47
CA LEU A 786 3.34 -5.80 -11.74
C LEU A 786 2.56 -7.11 -11.86
N LEU A 787 2.57 -7.94 -10.82
CA LEU A 787 1.89 -9.25 -10.84
C LEU A 787 0.37 -9.08 -11.01
N ASN A 788 -0.25 -8.17 -10.24
CA ASN A 788 -1.68 -7.88 -10.39
C ASN A 788 -2.03 -7.27 -11.74
N LEU A 789 -1.22 -6.33 -12.22
CA LEU A 789 -1.42 -5.73 -13.53
C LEU A 789 -1.29 -6.78 -14.64
N GLN A 790 -0.38 -7.75 -14.52
CA GLN A 790 -0.25 -8.86 -15.46
C GLN A 790 -1.53 -9.70 -15.51
N GLU A 791 -2.03 -10.15 -14.36
CA GLU A 791 -3.23 -10.99 -14.31
C GLU A 791 -4.47 -10.25 -14.82
N LYS A 792 -4.67 -8.99 -14.40
CA LYS A 792 -5.75 -8.14 -14.88
C LYS A 792 -5.65 -7.92 -16.39
N SER A 793 -4.46 -7.55 -16.87
CA SER A 793 -4.21 -7.31 -18.30
C SER A 793 -4.44 -8.56 -19.13
N LYS A 794 -4.09 -9.75 -18.63
CA LYS A 794 -4.38 -11.02 -19.30
C LYS A 794 -5.89 -11.23 -19.46
N ALA A 795 -6.65 -11.08 -18.38
CA ALA A 795 -8.11 -11.21 -18.44
C ALA A 795 -8.77 -10.16 -19.36
N HIS A 796 -8.22 -8.94 -19.38
CA HIS A 796 -8.64 -7.88 -20.28
C HIS A 796 -8.35 -8.20 -21.75
N VAL A 797 -7.13 -8.64 -22.06
CA VAL A 797 -6.74 -9.04 -23.42
C VAL A 797 -7.59 -10.19 -23.91
N ASP A 798 -7.80 -11.24 -23.11
CA ASP A 798 -8.66 -12.37 -23.46
C ASP A 798 -10.09 -11.91 -23.80
N LYS A 799 -10.64 -11.00 -22.98
CA LYS A 799 -11.96 -10.42 -23.21
C LYS A 799 -12.02 -9.57 -24.48
N LEU A 800 -11.03 -8.71 -24.73
CA LEU A 800 -10.97 -7.86 -25.92
C LEU A 800 -10.80 -8.68 -27.20
N LEU A 801 -9.90 -9.68 -27.19
CA LEU A 801 -9.70 -10.59 -28.33
C LEU A 801 -10.95 -11.39 -28.66
N HIS A 802 -11.74 -11.79 -27.65
CA HIS A 802 -13.03 -12.44 -27.89
C HIS A 802 -13.98 -11.52 -28.68
N TYR A 803 -14.13 -10.25 -28.27
CA TYR A 803 -14.96 -9.28 -29.01
C TYR A 803 -14.45 -9.02 -30.43
N ILE A 804 -13.13 -8.86 -30.60
CA ILE A 804 -12.50 -8.61 -31.90
C ILE A 804 -12.71 -9.79 -32.85
N LYS A 805 -12.58 -11.03 -32.36
CA LYS A 805 -12.80 -12.24 -33.17
C LYS A 805 -14.27 -12.39 -33.56
N ASP A 806 -15.18 -12.12 -32.63
CA ASP A 806 -16.62 -12.18 -32.87
C ASP A 806 -17.07 -11.13 -33.90
N SER A 807 -16.53 -9.90 -33.83
CA SER A 807 -16.86 -8.82 -34.78
C SER A 807 -16.25 -9.04 -36.17
N SER A 808 -15.04 -9.59 -36.24
CA SER A 808 -14.34 -9.81 -37.51
C SER A 808 -14.88 -11.01 -38.30
N GLY A 809 -15.67 -11.90 -37.70
CA GLY A 809 -16.18 -13.12 -38.34
C GLY A 809 -15.09 -14.16 -38.66
N VAL A 810 -13.89 -13.94 -38.16
CA VAL A 810 -12.67 -14.68 -38.46
C VAL A 810 -12.47 -15.73 -37.36
N GLY A 811 -12.88 -16.99 -37.64
CA GLY A 811 -12.77 -18.12 -36.71
C GLY A 811 -14.09 -18.82 -36.33
N LEU A 812 -15.22 -18.52 -37.00
CA LEU A 812 -16.51 -19.18 -36.71
C LEU A 812 -16.50 -20.67 -37.11
N ASN A 813 -16.37 -21.55 -36.11
CA ASN A 813 -16.99 -22.89 -36.19
C ASN A 813 -18.51 -22.69 -36.19
N LEU A 814 -19.16 -23.01 -37.31
CA LEU A 814 -20.59 -22.85 -37.57
C LEU A 814 -21.47 -23.39 -36.42
N SER A 815 -21.89 -22.51 -35.51
CA SER A 815 -23.01 -22.78 -34.59
C SER A 815 -24.30 -22.21 -35.17
N VAL A 816 -25.43 -22.77 -34.74
CA VAL A 816 -26.78 -22.53 -35.32
C VAL A 816 -27.23 -21.07 -35.22
N SER A 817 -26.63 -20.23 -34.36
CA SER A 817 -26.91 -18.78 -34.33
C SER A 817 -26.25 -18.01 -35.50
N GLY A 818 -25.16 -18.52 -36.08
CA GLY A 818 -24.44 -17.89 -37.20
C GLY A 818 -25.21 -17.89 -38.53
N ILE A 819 -26.22 -18.75 -38.67
CA ILE A 819 -27.06 -18.83 -39.87
C ILE A 819 -28.11 -17.70 -39.87
N LEU A 820 -28.58 -17.26 -38.70
CA LEU A 820 -29.57 -16.18 -38.58
C LEU A 820 -28.95 -14.78 -38.72
N SER A 821 -27.69 -14.60 -38.32
CA SER A 821 -26.94 -13.35 -38.55
C SER A 821 -26.43 -13.21 -39.99
N ALA A 822 -26.15 -14.32 -40.69
CA ALA A 822 -25.79 -14.29 -42.11
C ALA A 822 -26.92 -13.75 -43.02
N VAL A 823 -28.19 -13.91 -42.63
CA VAL A 823 -29.35 -13.44 -43.41
C VAL A 823 -29.66 -11.96 -43.16
N SER A 824 -29.29 -11.39 -42.00
CA SER A 824 -29.49 -9.97 -41.70
C SER A 824 -28.37 -9.06 -42.22
N ASN A 825 -27.16 -9.59 -42.47
CA ASN A 825 -26.02 -8.84 -43.00
C ASN A 825 -26.06 -8.63 -44.53
N ILE A 826 -26.95 -9.29 -45.27
CA ILE A 826 -27.07 -9.13 -46.74
C ILE A 826 -27.59 -7.73 -47.15
N PHE A 827 -28.20 -6.98 -46.23
CA PHE A 827 -28.77 -5.64 -46.49
C PHE A 827 -28.03 -4.48 -45.79
N LYS A 828 -26.87 -4.72 -45.16
CA LYS A 828 -26.09 -3.67 -44.51
C LYS A 828 -24.99 -3.13 -45.43
N THR A 829 -24.87 -1.81 -45.50
CA THR A 829 -23.71 -1.13 -46.08
C THR A 829 -22.46 -1.50 -45.27
N PRO A 830 -21.32 -1.84 -45.92
CA PRO A 830 -20.09 -2.16 -45.21
C PRO A 830 -19.66 -1.01 -44.31
N THR A 831 -19.30 -1.32 -43.07
CA THR A 831 -18.71 -0.37 -42.13
C THR A 831 -17.22 -0.21 -42.38
N ASN A 832 -16.59 0.81 -41.79
CA ASN A 832 -15.12 0.97 -41.84
C ASN A 832 -14.39 -0.25 -41.28
N HIS A 833 -14.97 -0.89 -40.27
CA HIS A 833 -14.47 -2.13 -39.69
C HIS A 833 -14.49 -3.27 -40.73
N ASP A 834 -15.62 -3.47 -41.43
CA ASP A 834 -15.75 -4.54 -42.44
C ASP A 834 -14.74 -4.38 -43.59
N GLU A 835 -14.51 -3.14 -44.05
CA GLU A 835 -13.49 -2.85 -45.06
C GLU A 835 -12.08 -3.15 -44.55
N LEU A 836 -11.79 -2.82 -43.29
CA LEU A 836 -10.49 -3.05 -42.66
C LEU A 836 -10.22 -4.55 -42.48
N VAL A 837 -11.20 -5.31 -41.97
CA VAL A 837 -11.14 -6.76 -41.83
C VAL A 837 -10.91 -7.42 -43.20
N ALA A 838 -11.63 -7.01 -44.24
CA ALA A 838 -11.49 -7.57 -45.58
C ALA A 838 -10.09 -7.32 -46.16
N ARG A 839 -9.51 -6.14 -45.94
CA ARG A 839 -8.13 -5.82 -46.35
C ARG A 839 -7.13 -6.68 -45.59
N PHE A 840 -7.31 -6.87 -44.28
CA PHE A 840 -6.44 -7.74 -43.50
C PHE A 840 -6.49 -9.20 -43.94
N ALA A 841 -7.68 -9.74 -44.20
CA ALA A 841 -7.84 -11.09 -44.72
C ALA A 841 -7.13 -11.27 -46.08
N SER A 842 -7.16 -10.25 -46.96
CA SER A 842 -6.49 -10.30 -48.27
C SER A 842 -4.96 -10.27 -48.22
N LEU A 843 -4.37 -9.95 -47.06
CA LEU A 843 -2.92 -9.96 -46.84
C LEU A 843 -2.38 -11.35 -46.42
N GLY A 844 -3.25 -12.34 -46.23
CA GLY A 844 -2.86 -13.73 -45.96
C GLY A 844 -2.46 -14.03 -44.51
N TYR A 845 -2.74 -13.12 -43.56
CA TYR A 845 -2.60 -13.38 -42.13
C TYR A 845 -3.68 -14.35 -41.62
N ASP A 846 -3.32 -15.21 -40.67
CA ASP A 846 -4.29 -16.08 -39.99
C ASP A 846 -5.19 -15.30 -39.03
N SER A 847 -6.22 -15.98 -38.52
CA SER A 847 -7.24 -15.37 -37.67
C SER A 847 -6.71 -14.73 -36.40
N ASP A 848 -5.74 -15.38 -35.76
CA ASP A 848 -5.18 -14.90 -34.50
C ASP A 848 -4.24 -13.72 -34.75
N SER A 849 -3.45 -13.77 -35.83
CA SER A 849 -2.63 -12.64 -36.28
C SER A 849 -3.46 -11.38 -36.54
N VAL A 850 -4.60 -11.50 -37.23
CA VAL A 850 -5.49 -10.36 -37.51
C VAL A 850 -6.08 -9.80 -36.22
N ALA A 851 -6.56 -10.66 -35.32
CA ALA A 851 -7.13 -10.22 -34.04
C ALA A 851 -6.08 -9.52 -33.15
N ASN A 852 -4.87 -10.06 -33.06
CA ASN A 852 -3.75 -9.46 -32.32
C ASN A 852 -3.32 -8.12 -32.91
N SER A 853 -3.36 -7.98 -34.23
CA SER A 853 -3.09 -6.71 -34.91
C SER A 853 -4.16 -5.65 -34.64
N MET A 854 -5.45 -6.02 -34.60
CA MET A 854 -6.50 -5.10 -34.19
C MET A 854 -6.38 -4.70 -32.72
N LEU A 855 -6.01 -5.64 -31.85
CA LEU A 855 -5.70 -5.34 -30.45
C LEU A 855 -4.53 -4.36 -30.33
N ALA A 856 -3.48 -4.51 -31.14
CA ALA A 856 -2.35 -3.58 -31.17
C ALA A 856 -2.77 -2.17 -31.59
N ILE A 857 -3.70 -2.04 -32.56
CA ILE A 857 -4.29 -0.73 -32.91
C ILE A 857 -5.04 -0.15 -31.71
N LEU A 858 -5.94 -0.93 -31.10
CA LEU A 858 -6.75 -0.49 -29.97
C LEU A 858 -5.91 0.01 -28.78
N VAL A 859 -4.85 -0.73 -28.42
CA VAL A 859 -3.97 -0.37 -27.31
C VAL A 859 -3.05 0.81 -27.69
N GLY A 860 -2.45 0.75 -28.88
CA GLY A 860 -1.46 1.74 -29.32
C GLY A 860 -2.04 3.10 -29.69
N SER A 861 -3.33 3.20 -30.01
CA SER A 861 -3.95 4.45 -30.49
C SER A 861 -4.90 5.12 -29.49
N THR A 862 -4.86 4.75 -28.21
CA THR A 862 -5.81 5.25 -27.21
C THR A 862 -5.13 6.00 -26.07
N VAL A 863 -4.48 5.30 -25.14
CA VAL A 863 -3.97 5.87 -23.89
C VAL A 863 -2.92 6.95 -24.15
N GLU A 864 -1.89 6.65 -24.94
CA GLU A 864 -0.84 7.60 -25.31
C GLU A 864 -1.39 8.78 -26.11
N LEU A 865 -2.26 8.51 -27.09
CA LEU A 865 -2.84 9.59 -27.92
C LEU A 865 -3.68 10.55 -27.07
N SER A 866 -4.44 10.03 -26.11
CA SER A 866 -5.16 10.86 -25.14
C SER A 866 -4.22 11.72 -24.29
N GLN A 867 -3.10 11.17 -23.83
CA GLN A 867 -2.08 11.93 -23.08
C GLN A 867 -1.42 13.01 -23.94
N ALA A 868 -0.97 12.67 -25.14
CA ALA A 868 -0.36 13.60 -26.09
C ALA A 868 -1.30 14.76 -26.44
N LEU A 869 -2.60 14.47 -26.67
CA LEU A 869 -3.60 15.51 -26.92
C LEU A 869 -3.79 16.43 -25.71
N THR A 870 -3.80 15.88 -24.49
CA THR A 870 -3.90 16.67 -23.26
C THR A 870 -2.67 17.57 -23.07
N HIS A 871 -1.46 17.02 -23.20
CA HIS A 871 -0.21 17.78 -23.06
C HIS A 871 -0.11 18.90 -24.12
N LEU A 872 -0.50 18.60 -25.36
CA LEU A 872 -0.53 19.60 -26.43
C LEU A 872 -1.44 20.79 -26.08
N VAL A 873 -2.63 20.53 -25.55
CA VAL A 873 -3.57 21.60 -25.17
C VAL A 873 -3.04 22.35 -23.95
N ASP A 874 -2.57 21.66 -22.91
CA ASP A 874 -2.00 22.28 -21.72
C ASP A 874 -0.82 23.20 -22.05
N PHE A 875 0.10 22.72 -22.89
CA PHE A 875 1.27 23.46 -23.34
C PHE A 875 0.91 24.81 -23.99
N PHE A 876 -0.10 24.86 -24.86
CA PHE A 876 -0.49 26.09 -25.53
C PHE A 876 -1.54 26.94 -24.79
N LEU A 877 -2.06 26.46 -23.65
CA LEU A 877 -2.88 27.26 -22.74
C LEU A 877 -2.04 28.12 -21.79
N ASP A 878 -0.75 27.80 -21.59
CA ASP A 878 0.18 28.64 -20.82
C ASP A 878 0.42 30.00 -21.52
N GLU A 879 0.08 31.08 -20.82
CA GLU A 879 0.20 32.46 -21.30
C GLU A 879 1.65 32.86 -21.64
N ASN A 880 2.65 32.14 -21.13
CA ASN A 880 4.07 32.38 -21.37
C ASN A 880 4.59 31.73 -22.66
N LYS A 881 3.78 30.92 -23.35
CA LYS A 881 4.17 30.24 -24.59
C LYS A 881 3.79 31.07 -25.83
N PRO A 882 4.45 30.86 -26.99
CA PRO A 882 4.19 31.63 -28.19
C PRO A 882 2.73 31.58 -28.66
N THR A 883 2.17 32.74 -29.01
CA THR A 883 0.75 32.92 -29.37
C THR A 883 0.41 32.57 -30.82
N ASP A 884 1.34 31.99 -31.58
CA ASP A 884 1.14 31.63 -33.00
C ASP A 884 -0.06 30.69 -33.21
N VAL A 885 -0.33 29.80 -32.24
CA VAL A 885 -1.53 28.95 -32.24
C VAL A 885 -2.82 29.78 -32.18
N GLN A 886 -2.86 30.86 -31.39
CA GLN A 886 -4.02 31.73 -31.28
C GLN A 886 -4.34 32.40 -32.62
N VAL A 887 -3.31 32.79 -33.38
CA VAL A 887 -3.47 33.35 -34.73
C VAL A 887 -4.10 32.32 -35.67
N LEU A 888 -3.60 31.08 -35.67
CA LEU A 888 -4.16 30.00 -36.48
C LEU A 888 -5.61 29.68 -36.10
N CYS A 889 -5.96 29.71 -34.81
CA CYS A 889 -7.32 29.48 -34.31
C CYS A 889 -8.35 30.51 -34.81
N THR A 890 -7.93 31.70 -35.27
CA THR A 890 -8.84 32.70 -35.84
C THR A 890 -9.22 32.43 -37.31
N LYS A 891 -8.54 31.50 -37.98
CA LYS A 891 -8.78 31.20 -39.40
C LYS A 891 -9.99 30.30 -39.59
N THR A 892 -10.77 30.57 -40.64
CA THR A 892 -11.95 29.78 -41.02
C THR A 892 -11.65 28.60 -41.94
N SER A 893 -10.44 28.55 -42.53
CA SER A 893 -9.92 27.43 -43.33
C SER A 893 -8.40 27.42 -43.29
N PHE A 894 -7.79 26.25 -43.48
CA PHE A 894 -6.33 26.09 -43.49
C PHE A 894 -5.85 25.82 -44.92
N GLY A 895 -4.81 26.54 -45.35
CA GLY A 895 -4.02 26.18 -46.53
C GLY A 895 -2.85 25.28 -46.15
N SER A 896 -2.12 24.74 -47.13
CA SER A 896 -0.96 23.85 -46.90
C SER A 896 0.12 24.44 -45.99
N LYS A 897 0.33 25.76 -46.04
CA LYS A 897 1.27 26.46 -45.15
C LYS A 897 0.78 26.46 -43.71
N ASP A 898 -0.52 26.63 -43.50
CA ASP A 898 -1.13 26.67 -42.17
C ASP A 898 -1.14 25.27 -41.55
N GLU A 899 -1.44 24.24 -42.35
CA GLU A 899 -1.34 22.84 -41.95
C GLU A 899 0.10 22.47 -41.57
N SER A 900 1.08 22.87 -42.39
CA SER A 900 2.49 22.64 -42.08
C SER A 900 2.95 23.37 -40.81
N GLN A 901 2.45 24.59 -40.58
CA GLN A 901 2.75 25.34 -39.36
C GLN A 901 2.11 24.68 -38.13
N LEU A 902 0.85 24.28 -38.21
CA LEU A 902 0.14 23.58 -37.14
C LEU A 902 0.84 22.26 -36.79
N GLN A 903 1.24 21.49 -37.80
CA GLN A 903 2.01 20.27 -37.58
C GLN A 903 3.35 20.54 -36.89
N GLY A 904 4.07 21.60 -37.30
CA GLY A 904 5.31 22.01 -36.64
C GLY A 904 5.10 22.41 -35.16
N LEU A 905 3.99 23.08 -34.86
CA LEU A 905 3.63 23.46 -33.48
C LEU A 905 3.29 22.23 -32.62
N VAL A 906 2.57 21.25 -33.17
CA VAL A 906 2.29 19.98 -32.49
C VAL A 906 3.59 19.24 -32.16
N MET A 907 4.50 19.12 -33.13
CA MET A 907 5.78 18.44 -32.92
C MET A 907 6.65 19.16 -31.88
N GLU A 908 6.68 20.50 -31.86
CA GLU A 908 7.43 21.26 -30.86
C GLU A 908 6.83 21.16 -29.46
N ALA A 909 5.50 21.16 -29.34
CA ALA A 909 4.85 20.97 -28.04
C ALA A 909 5.16 19.58 -27.46
N LEU A 910 4.99 18.51 -28.25
CA LEU A 910 5.31 17.15 -27.81
C LEU A 910 6.83 16.92 -27.64
N ARG A 911 7.68 17.71 -28.29
CA ARG A 911 9.13 17.69 -28.04
C ARG A 911 9.48 18.25 -26.67
N LEU A 912 8.84 19.36 -26.28
CA LEU A 912 9.11 20.09 -25.04
C LEU A 912 8.35 19.53 -23.84
N ASP A 913 7.19 18.93 -24.08
CA ASP A 913 6.34 18.29 -23.08
C ASP A 913 5.79 16.93 -23.61
N PRO A 914 6.68 15.93 -23.78
CA PRO A 914 6.29 14.63 -24.32
C PRO A 914 5.36 13.88 -23.37
N ALA A 915 4.49 13.02 -23.92
CA ALA A 915 3.65 12.12 -23.12
C ALA A 915 4.47 11.22 -22.19
N PHE A 916 5.68 10.83 -22.63
CA PHE A 916 6.62 10.05 -21.85
C PHE A 916 8.03 10.63 -21.89
N ARG A 917 8.76 10.46 -20.79
CA ARG A 917 10.16 10.89 -20.68
C ARG A 917 11.09 10.15 -21.65
N GLY A 918 10.81 8.89 -21.94
CA GLY A 918 11.72 8.04 -22.68
C GLY A 918 11.24 6.60 -22.80
N VAL A 919 12.06 5.75 -23.40
CA VAL A 919 11.75 4.34 -23.66
C VAL A 919 12.90 3.43 -23.26
N TYR A 920 12.58 2.18 -22.90
CA TYR A 920 13.59 1.15 -22.65
C TYR A 920 13.92 0.36 -23.93
N ARG A 921 15.17 -0.10 -24.04
CA ARG A 921 15.65 -1.03 -25.08
C ARG A 921 16.50 -2.13 -24.46
N ASP A 922 16.50 -3.32 -25.04
CA ASP A 922 17.41 -4.40 -24.67
C ASP A 922 18.48 -4.57 -25.77
N SER A 923 19.75 -4.71 -25.41
CA SER A 923 20.85 -4.87 -26.36
C SER A 923 20.98 -6.31 -26.88
N TYR A 924 21.18 -6.46 -28.20
CA TYR A 924 21.55 -7.73 -28.81
C TYR A 924 23.07 -7.87 -28.83
N GLY A 925 23.62 -8.66 -27.91
CA GLY A 925 25.07 -8.73 -27.71
C GLY A 925 25.67 -7.43 -27.15
N GLU A 926 26.98 -7.41 -26.94
CA GLU A 926 27.66 -6.21 -26.43
C GLU A 926 27.58 -5.09 -27.46
N GLN A 927 27.10 -3.92 -27.03
CA GLN A 927 26.96 -2.73 -27.87
C GLN A 927 27.74 -1.57 -27.29
N ARG A 928 28.20 -0.67 -28.16
CA ARG A 928 28.89 0.56 -27.74
C ARG A 928 28.18 1.76 -28.34
N VAL A 929 27.64 2.62 -27.47
CA VAL A 929 26.98 3.87 -27.86
C VAL A 929 27.78 5.02 -27.27
N GLY A 930 28.57 5.68 -28.12
CA GLY A 930 29.58 6.64 -27.68
C GLY A 930 30.61 6.02 -26.72
N ASN A 931 30.62 6.49 -25.47
CA ASN A 931 31.52 6.00 -24.42
C ASN A 931 30.88 4.93 -23.52
N LEU A 932 29.57 4.68 -23.65
CA LEU A 932 28.88 3.66 -22.86
C LEU A 932 29.06 2.29 -23.50
N ILE A 933 29.54 1.32 -22.70
CA ILE A 933 29.57 -0.09 -23.07
C ILE A 933 28.34 -0.74 -22.45
N ILE A 934 27.48 -1.28 -23.29
CA ILE A 934 26.23 -1.94 -22.92
C ILE A 934 26.50 -3.44 -23.06
N LYS A 935 26.38 -4.18 -21.95
CA LYS A 935 26.58 -5.64 -21.94
C LYS A 935 25.56 -6.30 -22.87
N GLY A 936 25.84 -7.52 -23.32
CA GLY A 936 24.86 -8.28 -24.10
C GLY A 936 23.63 -8.65 -23.29
N ASN A 937 22.44 -8.51 -23.91
CA ASN A 937 21.14 -8.82 -23.31
C ASN A 937 20.86 -8.00 -22.04
N SER A 938 21.37 -6.77 -21.97
CA SER A 938 21.11 -5.85 -20.87
C SER A 938 20.17 -4.73 -21.31
N ARG A 939 19.42 -4.18 -20.35
CA ARG A 939 18.48 -3.09 -20.59
C ARG A 939 19.19 -1.74 -20.59
N ILE A 940 18.69 -0.80 -21.39
CA ILE A 940 19.09 0.60 -21.41
C ILE A 940 17.84 1.50 -21.47
N PHE A 941 17.88 2.63 -20.77
CA PHE A 941 16.87 3.68 -20.86
C PHE A 941 17.32 4.78 -21.82
N VAL A 942 16.47 5.15 -22.77
CA VAL A 942 16.69 6.28 -23.68
C VAL A 942 15.83 7.44 -23.19
N ASP A 943 16.44 8.43 -22.56
CA ASP A 943 15.79 9.66 -22.09
C ASP A 943 15.53 10.60 -23.29
N ILE A 944 14.40 10.36 -23.97
CA ILE A 944 13.96 11.10 -25.15
C ILE A 944 13.72 12.56 -24.81
N ALA A 945 13.09 12.86 -23.69
CA ALA A 945 12.84 14.24 -23.25
C ALA A 945 14.15 15.03 -23.12
N LYS A 946 15.18 14.41 -22.52
CA LYS A 946 16.51 15.03 -22.44
C LYS A 946 17.18 15.16 -23.81
N ALA A 947 17.10 14.14 -24.66
CA ALA A 947 17.68 14.17 -25.99
C ALA A 947 17.01 15.20 -26.92
N ASN A 948 15.71 15.41 -26.74
CA ASN A 948 14.91 16.43 -27.43
C ASN A 948 15.22 17.87 -26.99
N LEU A 949 15.97 18.03 -25.90
CA LEU A 949 16.49 19.31 -25.40
C LEU A 949 18.00 19.48 -25.66
N ASP A 950 18.64 18.54 -26.36
CA ASP A 950 20.07 18.59 -26.65
C ASP A 950 20.36 19.57 -27.82
N PRO A 951 21.21 20.61 -27.61
CA PRO A 951 21.59 21.56 -28.65
C PRO A 951 22.26 20.93 -29.88
N GLU A 952 22.86 19.74 -29.76
CA GLU A 952 23.44 19.03 -30.91
C GLU A 952 22.37 18.64 -31.93
N GLY A 953 21.20 18.20 -31.45
CA GLY A 953 20.04 17.86 -32.28
C GLY A 953 19.13 19.05 -32.55
N PHE A 954 18.93 19.92 -31.56
CA PHE A 954 17.94 21.00 -31.61
C PHE A 954 18.60 22.34 -31.29
N PRO A 955 19.01 23.15 -32.29
CA PRO A 955 19.43 24.52 -32.06
C PRO A 955 18.33 25.31 -31.36
N ASP A 956 18.71 26.10 -30.34
CA ASP A 956 17.79 26.81 -29.44
C ASP A 956 16.69 25.88 -28.87
N PRO A 957 17.07 24.85 -28.10
CA PRO A 957 16.17 23.72 -27.79
C PRO A 957 14.97 24.13 -26.93
N GLN A 958 15.05 25.24 -26.19
CA GLN A 958 13.94 25.74 -25.35
C GLN A 958 12.91 26.56 -26.15
N ASN A 959 13.26 27.01 -27.36
CA ASN A 959 12.38 27.83 -28.18
C ASN A 959 11.46 26.94 -29.03
N VAL A 960 10.18 27.31 -29.11
CA VAL A 960 9.24 26.71 -30.05
C VAL A 960 9.57 27.21 -31.45
N ASN A 961 9.97 26.30 -32.33
CA ASN A 961 10.25 26.59 -33.74
C ASN A 961 9.51 25.63 -34.67
N PRO A 962 8.33 26.00 -35.20
CA PRO A 962 7.56 25.13 -36.09
C PRO A 962 8.19 24.97 -37.49
N GLY A 963 9.26 25.73 -37.80
CA GLY A 963 9.96 25.72 -39.08
C GLY A 963 11.27 24.93 -39.10
N ARG A 964 11.51 24.01 -38.15
CA ARG A 964 12.72 23.17 -38.14
C ARG A 964 12.89 22.39 -39.45
N ALA A 965 14.14 22.27 -39.90
CA ALA A 965 14.49 21.89 -41.27
C ALA A 965 14.10 20.45 -41.67
N SER A 966 14.05 19.51 -40.71
CA SER A 966 13.65 18.13 -40.97
C SER A 966 12.78 17.58 -39.85
N ARG A 967 11.75 16.82 -40.23
CA ARG A 967 10.88 16.09 -39.30
C ARG A 967 11.57 14.85 -38.74
N ASP A 968 12.58 14.32 -39.44
CA ASP A 968 13.38 13.20 -38.97
C ASP A 968 14.34 13.59 -37.83
N MET A 969 14.28 14.83 -37.35
CA MET A 969 15.02 15.27 -36.17
C MET A 969 14.27 14.97 -34.87
N TYR A 970 12.94 14.93 -34.92
CA TYR A 970 12.13 14.65 -33.73
C TYR A 970 12.30 13.20 -33.30
N LEU A 971 12.57 13.01 -32.00
CA LEU A 971 12.61 11.69 -31.39
C LEU A 971 11.26 11.45 -30.70
N SER A 972 10.62 10.35 -31.06
CA SER A 972 9.38 9.88 -30.45
C SER A 972 9.57 8.55 -29.73
N GLY A 973 8.66 8.27 -28.80
CA GLY A 973 8.62 7.01 -28.06
C GLY A 973 8.11 5.83 -28.89
N ASP A 974 7.65 4.79 -28.19
CA ASP A 974 6.93 3.67 -28.79
C ASP A 974 5.43 3.98 -28.77
N GLY A 975 4.69 3.65 -29.84
CA GLY A 975 3.22 3.76 -29.86
C GLY A 975 2.70 4.73 -30.94
N CYS A 976 1.72 5.57 -30.63
CA CYS A 976 1.05 6.41 -31.66
C CYS A 976 1.88 7.59 -32.17
N GLU A 977 2.89 8.03 -31.41
CA GLU A 977 3.81 9.07 -31.86
C GLU A 977 4.80 8.58 -32.94
N LYS A 978 4.96 7.25 -33.09
CA LYS A 978 5.85 6.60 -34.07
C LYS A 978 5.06 6.03 -35.25
#